data_AF-A0A2E1AE23-F1
#
_entry.id   AF-A0A2E1AE23-F1
#
_cell.length_a   1.000
_cell.length_b   1.000
_cell.length_c   1.000
_cell.angle_alpha   90.00
_cell.angle_beta   90.00
_cell.angle_gamma   90.00
#
_symmetry.space_group_name_H-M   'P 1'
#
loop_
_entity.id
_entity.type
_entity.pdbx_description
1 polymer ?
#
loop_
_entity_poly.entity_id
_entity_poly.type
_entity_poly.pdbx_seq_one_letter_code
_entity_poly.pdbx_strand_id
1 'polypeptide(L)'
;MGSSTMRIGLRVKPSLARLFVVPLILIAWILITSVIQAQQPVFRIGVLGDPLGSLSQGARLAVQNLNADGGVVGADGTSFRLELVTQPTDDLTSAIANIQQASVIAVLGPEDSGTALNNLSLLQNLNVPVLTPAIDDTLIARDTTDLLFRLRAQEVLLGRGLANYLIDDLGEADIATVQLDVASTTGVVGFTTALAEHGVQPSISYLLDDNTTVEDLVERIVTRNPDVVVLYGPPATASILYGELRSSGWSGRFAYNQANASEFRASVPFERLTGVISVTTWSYSSPNQTSERFVLDYIGAYGELPDPVAASAYDGIYLLAEAIGEPGTLTQNLANLVPLRGVQGELSTGDLLVGELSNNVAITELGAFGAPELILRFSGNQRLTEADENEPIATEVAQVTATPAPTATPDSPYLVITRAVQNVRTGPGLNYDVIGQLQEGDTAQVIGANIDFSWVVISFRGGQGWLSRGILDLFGNVNQIPVMAPPPTPTPPPATATPTAEPFADLVIVGVSPSRLVIGQPFTATVTVRNQGALAAGGFAIAGTFEPGSVYSAVNLPGLAPGQQTNVTLTGTLTGATGPRNVVVVADLNNQVNEGPIGEANNDDFIYSYVADNSTLTPGGLASITLAPGSTINLDGSTDDLLWTGSDLVAQNGAQIYLLSGFSSLDQIHYDVISTTTNASPINVTMLANAFIGLRTDTGNQKRGVIRIDGAVSGGNLTIAYRVYN
;
A
#
# COMPACT_ATOMS: atom_id res chain seq x y z
N MET A 1 -81.76 28.18 67.95
CA MET A 1 -80.88 27.34 68.79
C MET A 1 -80.44 26.16 67.93
N GLY A 2 -79.14 25.94 67.83
CA GLY A 2 -78.50 25.23 66.72
C GLY A 2 -78.61 23.71 66.77
N SER A 3 -78.19 23.08 65.67
CA SER A 3 -77.34 21.88 65.68
C SER A 3 -76.83 21.58 64.26
N SER A 4 -75.57 21.20 64.18
CA SER A 4 -74.70 21.11 63.00
C SER A 4 -74.74 19.75 62.27
N THR A 5 -74.32 19.79 60.99
CA THR A 5 -73.49 18.79 60.24
C THR A 5 -74.03 17.36 60.05
N MET A 6 -73.79 16.58 58.98
CA MET A 6 -73.10 16.67 57.68
C MET A 6 -73.48 15.34 56.98
N ARG A 7 -73.92 15.36 55.71
CA ARG A 7 -74.28 14.15 54.95
C ARG A 7 -73.08 13.63 54.15
N ILE A 8 -72.68 12.38 54.35
CA ILE A 8 -71.70 11.65 53.51
C ILE A 8 -72.46 10.63 52.67
N GLY A 9 -72.35 10.72 51.35
CA GLY A 9 -72.87 9.73 50.39
C GLY A 9 -71.73 8.85 49.85
N LEU A 10 -71.84 7.53 50.06
CA LEU A 10 -70.94 6.51 49.53
C LEU A 10 -71.34 6.16 48.07
N ARG A 11 -70.35 6.07 47.17
CA ARG A 11 -70.50 5.57 45.79
C ARG A 11 -69.52 4.41 45.56
N VAL A 12 -70.04 3.26 45.15
CA VAL A 12 -69.31 2.00 44.90
C VAL A 12 -68.61 2.03 43.53
N LYS A 13 -67.36 1.52 43.44
CA LYS A 13 -66.59 1.29 42.20
C LYS A 13 -66.42 -0.22 41.91
N PRO A 14 -66.34 -0.67 40.64
CA PRO A 14 -66.33 -2.09 40.25
C PRO A 14 -64.92 -2.72 40.17
N SER A 15 -64.91 -4.06 40.10
CA SER A 15 -63.88 -5.04 40.45
C SER A 15 -62.72 -5.28 39.47
N LEU A 16 -61.57 -5.67 40.04
CA LEU A 16 -60.20 -5.82 39.49
C LEU A 16 -59.90 -7.03 38.54
N ALA A 17 -60.87 -7.83 38.10
CA ALA A 17 -60.54 -9.16 37.54
C ALA A 17 -60.17 -9.21 36.03
N ARG A 18 -60.05 -8.09 35.31
CA ARG A 18 -59.70 -8.08 33.85
C ARG A 18 -58.29 -7.57 33.51
N LEU A 19 -57.44 -7.30 34.51
CA LEU A 19 -56.14 -6.62 34.29
C LEU A 19 -54.91 -7.55 34.19
N PHE A 20 -55.07 -8.88 34.18
CA PHE A 20 -53.93 -9.81 34.26
C PHE A 20 -53.76 -10.78 33.07
N VAL A 21 -54.62 -10.75 32.04
CA VAL A 21 -54.47 -11.64 30.86
C VAL A 21 -53.65 -10.97 29.75
N VAL A 22 -53.71 -9.65 29.62
CA VAL A 22 -52.96 -8.87 28.62
C VAL A 22 -51.44 -8.77 28.90
N PRO A 23 -50.94 -8.69 30.16
CA PRO A 23 -49.50 -8.56 30.41
C PRO A 23 -48.74 -9.87 30.15
N LEU A 24 -49.39 -11.03 30.25
CA LEU A 24 -48.73 -12.34 30.15
C LEU A 24 -48.44 -12.75 28.70
N ILE A 25 -49.26 -12.29 27.75
CA ILE A 25 -49.03 -12.48 26.30
C ILE A 25 -47.94 -11.51 25.80
N LEU A 26 -47.84 -10.30 26.40
CA LEU A 26 -46.78 -9.33 26.07
C LEU A 26 -45.40 -9.78 26.55
N ILE A 27 -45.31 -10.42 27.73
CA ILE A 27 -44.03 -10.95 28.26
C ILE A 27 -43.56 -12.15 27.42
N ALA A 28 -44.48 -12.98 26.90
CA ALA A 28 -44.14 -14.06 25.98
C ALA A 28 -43.70 -13.55 24.60
N TRP A 29 -44.15 -12.37 24.16
CA TRP A 29 -43.69 -11.72 22.92
C TRP A 29 -42.33 -11.02 23.06
N ILE A 30 -42.03 -10.46 24.24
CA ILE A 30 -40.75 -9.77 24.50
C ILE A 30 -39.60 -10.75 24.73
N LEU A 31 -39.89 -12.01 25.11
CA LEU A 31 -38.87 -13.07 25.25
C LEU A 31 -38.45 -13.74 23.93
N ILE A 32 -39.04 -13.37 22.78
CA ILE A 32 -38.69 -13.96 21.46
C ILE A 32 -37.71 -13.08 20.66
N THR A 33 -37.46 -11.83 21.03
CA THR A 33 -36.58 -10.93 20.25
C THR A 33 -35.18 -10.71 20.83
N SER A 34 -34.79 -11.40 21.90
CA SER A 34 -33.39 -11.50 22.29
C SER A 34 -32.70 -12.56 21.43
N VAL A 35 -32.53 -12.25 20.15
CA VAL A 35 -31.52 -12.93 19.32
C VAL A 35 -30.19 -12.46 19.89
N ILE A 36 -29.50 -13.34 20.62
CA ILE A 36 -28.09 -13.20 20.91
C ILE A 36 -27.40 -13.05 19.55
N GLN A 37 -26.91 -11.86 19.23
CA GLN A 37 -26.04 -11.67 18.07
C GLN A 37 -24.73 -12.36 18.44
N ALA A 38 -24.64 -13.66 18.15
CA ALA A 38 -23.42 -14.43 18.32
C ALA A 38 -22.35 -13.76 17.45
N GLN A 39 -21.23 -13.38 18.04
CA GLN A 39 -20.08 -12.86 17.31
C GLN A 39 -19.68 -13.92 16.29
N GLN A 40 -19.73 -13.58 14.99
CA GLN A 40 -19.47 -14.55 13.93
C GLN A 40 -18.08 -15.18 14.13
N PRO A 41 -17.95 -16.52 14.09
CA PRO A 41 -16.65 -17.18 14.14
C PRO A 41 -15.74 -16.68 13.01
N VAL A 42 -14.42 -16.72 13.23
CA VAL A 42 -13.43 -16.16 12.30
C VAL A 42 -12.61 -17.26 11.66
N PHE A 43 -12.48 -17.20 10.33
CA PHE A 43 -11.46 -17.93 9.59
C PHE A 43 -10.29 -17.01 9.25
N ARG A 44 -9.08 -17.44 9.60
CA ARG A 44 -7.85 -16.71 9.32
C ARG A 44 -7.15 -17.28 8.11
N ILE A 45 -6.69 -16.40 7.23
CA ILE A 45 -5.93 -16.75 6.02
C ILE A 45 -4.56 -16.10 6.16
N GLY A 46 -3.50 -16.90 6.08
CA GLY A 46 -2.13 -16.40 6.09
C GLY A 46 -1.79 -15.73 4.77
N VAL A 47 -0.99 -14.68 4.78
CA VAL A 47 -0.45 -14.07 3.55
C VAL A 47 1.06 -13.97 3.71
N LEU A 48 1.81 -14.70 2.89
CA LEU A 48 3.28 -14.64 2.79
C LEU A 48 3.66 -13.64 1.71
N GLY A 49 3.78 -12.37 2.08
CA GLY A 49 4.09 -11.27 1.17
C GLY A 49 4.23 -9.94 1.90
N ASP A 50 4.68 -8.90 1.18
CA ASP A 50 4.76 -7.55 1.72
C ASP A 50 3.36 -7.10 2.20
N PRO A 51 3.20 -6.60 3.44
CA PRO A 51 1.94 -6.08 3.95
C PRO A 51 1.25 -5.02 3.09
N LEU A 52 2.02 -4.27 2.31
CA LEU A 52 1.55 -3.25 1.38
C LEU A 52 1.71 -3.68 -0.09
N GLY A 53 2.21 -4.88 -0.37
CA GLY A 53 2.38 -5.38 -1.74
C GLY A 53 1.07 -5.86 -2.39
N SER A 54 1.12 -6.07 -3.71
CA SER A 54 0.00 -6.46 -4.56
C SER A 54 -0.75 -7.70 -4.06
N LEU A 55 -0.03 -8.74 -3.62
CA LEU A 55 -0.63 -9.94 -3.04
C LEU A 55 -1.53 -9.61 -1.83
N SER A 56 -1.01 -8.84 -0.87
CA SER A 56 -1.71 -8.48 0.36
C SER A 56 -2.87 -7.52 0.10
N GLN A 57 -2.69 -6.55 -0.82
CA GLN A 57 -3.73 -5.60 -1.19
C GLN A 57 -4.91 -6.30 -1.92
N GLY A 58 -4.63 -7.17 -2.89
CA GLY A 58 -5.66 -7.94 -3.59
C GLY A 58 -6.47 -8.84 -2.64
N ALA A 59 -5.79 -9.57 -1.76
CA ALA A 59 -6.44 -10.40 -0.75
C ALA A 59 -7.29 -9.58 0.23
N ARG A 60 -6.78 -8.42 0.67
CA ARG A 60 -7.47 -7.53 1.61
C ARG A 60 -8.75 -6.98 1.01
N LEU A 61 -8.72 -6.57 -0.25
CA LEU A 61 -9.91 -6.07 -0.95
C LEU A 61 -10.99 -7.15 -1.07
N ALA A 62 -10.62 -8.39 -1.42
CA ALA A 62 -11.58 -9.50 -1.48
C ALA A 62 -12.19 -9.83 -0.12
N VAL A 63 -11.36 -9.90 0.94
CA VAL A 63 -11.84 -10.13 2.31
C VAL A 63 -12.76 -9.01 2.78
N GLN A 64 -12.46 -7.75 2.44
CA GLN A 64 -13.32 -6.61 2.73
C GLN A 64 -14.68 -6.75 2.05
N ASN A 65 -14.70 -7.07 0.76
CA ASN A 65 -15.94 -7.26 0.00
C ASN A 65 -16.78 -8.41 0.57
N LEU A 66 -16.21 -9.59 0.77
CA LEU A 66 -16.92 -10.75 1.33
C LEU A 66 -17.45 -10.49 2.74
N ASN A 67 -16.66 -9.83 3.60
CA ASN A 67 -17.14 -9.48 4.94
C ASN A 67 -18.25 -8.43 4.91
N ALA A 68 -18.22 -7.48 3.98
CA ALA A 68 -19.30 -6.51 3.77
C ALA A 68 -20.59 -7.20 3.30
N ASP A 69 -20.48 -8.31 2.57
CA ASP A 69 -21.59 -9.15 2.12
C ASP A 69 -22.08 -10.16 3.19
N GLY A 70 -21.56 -10.06 4.43
CA GLY A 70 -21.99 -10.86 5.58
C GLY A 70 -21.07 -12.03 5.94
N GLY A 71 -19.91 -12.14 5.28
CA GLY A 71 -18.89 -13.16 5.48
C GLY A 71 -19.03 -14.34 4.53
N VAL A 72 -18.41 -15.47 4.88
CA VAL A 72 -18.50 -16.73 4.13
C VAL A 72 -19.39 -17.72 4.87
N VAL A 73 -20.15 -18.53 4.14
CA VAL A 73 -21.04 -19.54 4.74
C VAL A 73 -20.37 -20.90 4.59
N GLY A 74 -20.13 -21.59 5.71
CA GLY A 74 -19.63 -22.96 5.69
C GLY A 74 -20.69 -23.97 5.24
N ALA A 75 -20.27 -25.18 4.90
CA ALA A 75 -21.16 -26.26 4.47
C ALA A 75 -22.28 -26.62 5.47
N ASP A 76 -22.12 -26.28 6.75
CA ASP A 76 -23.11 -26.47 7.81
C ASP A 76 -24.12 -25.30 7.94
N GLY A 77 -23.97 -24.27 7.10
CA GLY A 77 -24.77 -23.04 7.13
C GLY A 77 -24.28 -21.98 8.12
N THR A 78 -23.15 -22.20 8.80
CA THR A 78 -22.58 -21.22 9.73
C THR A 78 -21.90 -20.09 8.94
N SER A 79 -22.21 -18.83 9.27
CA SER A 79 -21.51 -17.66 8.70
C SER A 79 -20.23 -17.35 9.47
N PHE A 80 -19.13 -17.16 8.75
CA PHE A 80 -17.82 -16.83 9.27
C PHE A 80 -17.32 -15.50 8.71
N ARG A 81 -16.64 -14.72 9.54
CA ARG A 81 -15.85 -13.57 9.07
C ARG A 81 -14.47 -14.06 8.61
N LEU A 82 -13.93 -13.46 7.57
CA LEU A 82 -12.54 -13.66 7.14
C LEU A 82 -11.60 -12.63 7.76
N GLU A 83 -10.40 -13.07 8.15
CA GLU A 83 -9.30 -12.24 8.65
C GLU A 83 -7.99 -12.62 7.97
N LEU A 84 -7.14 -11.64 7.65
CA LEU A 84 -5.82 -11.88 7.07
C LEU A 84 -4.73 -11.80 8.15
N VAL A 85 -3.78 -12.72 8.08
CA VAL A 85 -2.55 -12.72 8.90
C VAL A 85 -1.37 -12.59 7.95
N THR A 86 -0.93 -11.35 7.72
CA THR A 86 0.13 -11.06 6.76
C THR A 86 1.51 -11.13 7.42
N GLN A 87 2.47 -11.77 6.77
CA GLN A 87 3.86 -11.88 7.17
C GLN A 87 4.79 -11.63 5.97
N PRO A 88 5.84 -10.81 6.12
CA PRO A 88 6.82 -10.58 5.05
C PRO A 88 7.66 -11.84 4.77
N THR A 89 8.24 -11.92 3.58
CA THR A 89 8.97 -13.10 3.10
C THR A 89 10.49 -13.04 3.32
N ASP A 90 11.02 -11.95 3.90
CA ASP A 90 12.44 -11.77 4.16
C ASP A 90 13.04 -12.88 5.05
N ASP A 91 12.26 -13.33 6.04
CA ASP A 91 12.53 -14.52 6.85
C ASP A 91 11.31 -15.45 6.83
N LEU A 92 11.26 -16.29 5.80
CA LEU A 92 10.13 -17.18 5.59
C LEU A 92 9.97 -18.23 6.70
N THR A 93 11.05 -18.59 7.40
CA THR A 93 10.97 -19.56 8.50
C THR A 93 10.17 -18.97 9.67
N SER A 94 10.51 -17.74 10.07
CA SER A 94 9.77 -17.02 11.12
C SER A 94 8.34 -16.67 10.67
N ALA A 95 8.16 -16.24 9.43
CA ALA A 95 6.84 -15.94 8.86
C ALA A 95 5.90 -17.15 8.93
N ILE A 96 6.38 -18.33 8.53
CA ILE A 96 5.61 -19.58 8.58
C ILE A 96 5.26 -19.97 10.02
N ALA A 97 6.20 -19.83 10.96
CA ALA A 97 5.92 -20.11 12.37
C ALA A 97 4.81 -19.21 12.94
N ASN A 98 4.83 -17.91 12.60
CA ASN A 98 3.80 -16.96 13.02
C ASN A 98 2.43 -17.27 12.41
N ILE A 99 2.39 -17.63 11.12
CA ILE A 99 1.17 -18.07 10.43
C ILE A 99 0.59 -19.33 11.07
N GLN A 100 1.43 -20.32 11.39
CA GLN A 100 0.99 -21.53 12.09
C GLN A 100 0.44 -21.21 13.48
N GLN A 101 1.10 -20.33 14.24
CA GLN A 101 0.63 -19.89 15.56
C GLN A 101 -0.73 -19.20 15.49
N ALA A 102 -1.01 -18.47 14.40
CA ALA A 102 -2.28 -17.79 14.18
C ALA A 102 -3.44 -18.73 13.83
N SER A 103 -3.18 -20.05 13.65
CA SER A 103 -4.19 -21.07 13.31
C SER A 103 -4.96 -20.73 12.03
N VAL A 104 -4.23 -20.37 10.98
CA VAL A 104 -4.83 -20.11 9.65
C VAL A 104 -5.40 -21.38 9.04
N ILE A 105 -6.39 -21.24 8.15
CA ILE A 105 -6.99 -22.34 7.41
C ILE A 105 -6.39 -22.54 6.01
N ALA A 106 -5.73 -21.51 5.48
CA ALA A 106 -5.09 -21.49 4.18
C ALA A 106 -4.00 -20.40 4.18
N VAL A 107 -3.08 -20.46 3.22
CA VAL A 107 -2.04 -19.44 3.02
C VAL A 107 -2.05 -18.96 1.58
N LEU A 108 -1.96 -17.65 1.39
CA LEU A 108 -1.65 -17.01 0.11
C LEU A 108 -0.16 -16.70 0.02
N GLY A 109 0.44 -16.94 -1.15
CA GLY A 109 1.86 -16.67 -1.42
C GLY A 109 2.79 -17.85 -1.11
N PRO A 110 4.11 -17.69 -1.27
CA PRO A 110 4.82 -16.47 -1.68
C PRO A 110 4.47 -16.00 -3.10
N GLU A 111 4.75 -14.73 -3.40
CA GLU A 111 4.41 -14.11 -4.68
C GLU A 111 5.26 -14.60 -5.86
N ASP A 112 6.58 -14.70 -5.66
CA ASP A 112 7.52 -15.00 -6.73
C ASP A 112 7.94 -16.47 -6.77
N SER A 113 8.21 -16.96 -7.98
CA SER A 113 8.61 -18.36 -8.22
C SER A 113 9.91 -18.75 -7.51
N GLY A 114 10.86 -17.82 -7.38
CA GLY A 114 12.14 -18.08 -6.74
C GLY A 114 11.98 -18.38 -5.25
N THR A 115 11.28 -17.51 -4.52
CA THR A 115 10.96 -17.68 -3.10
C THR A 115 10.13 -18.92 -2.88
N ALA A 116 9.10 -19.17 -3.71
CA ALA A 116 8.26 -20.36 -3.59
C ALA A 116 9.06 -21.65 -3.78
N LEU A 117 9.86 -21.78 -4.85
CA LEU A 117 10.64 -22.98 -5.14
C LEU A 117 11.77 -23.22 -4.15
N ASN A 118 12.48 -22.16 -3.74
CA ASN A 118 13.59 -22.27 -2.78
C ASN A 118 13.10 -22.68 -1.38
N ASN A 119 11.82 -22.46 -1.08
CA ASN A 119 11.22 -22.78 0.20
C ASN A 119 10.12 -23.84 0.11
N LEU A 120 10.08 -24.60 -0.99
CA LEU A 120 9.02 -25.57 -1.27
C LEU A 120 8.78 -26.53 -0.10
N SER A 121 9.86 -27.07 0.50
CA SER A 121 9.76 -27.96 1.65
C SER A 121 9.09 -27.30 2.87
N LEU A 122 9.28 -26.00 3.09
CA LEU A 122 8.61 -25.29 4.19
C LEU A 122 7.11 -25.14 3.90
N LEU A 123 6.77 -24.78 2.67
CA LEU A 123 5.38 -24.63 2.24
C LEU A 123 4.60 -25.96 2.32
N GLN A 124 5.22 -27.05 1.88
CA GLN A 124 4.67 -28.41 1.97
C GLN A 124 4.40 -28.88 3.40
N ASN A 125 5.08 -28.31 4.40
CA ASN A 125 4.93 -28.68 5.80
C ASN A 125 3.92 -27.81 6.56
N LEU A 126 3.22 -26.87 5.89
CA LEU A 126 2.24 -25.97 6.53
C LEU A 126 0.96 -26.70 6.98
N ASN A 127 0.68 -27.89 6.44
CA ASN A 127 -0.54 -28.70 6.70
C ASN A 127 -1.88 -28.00 6.39
N VAL A 128 -1.83 -26.91 5.61
CA VAL A 128 -2.99 -26.18 5.08
C VAL A 128 -2.74 -25.90 3.59
N PRO A 129 -3.77 -25.72 2.76
CA PRO A 129 -3.57 -25.39 1.35
C PRO A 129 -2.83 -24.05 1.20
N VAL A 130 -1.89 -24.01 0.26
CA VAL A 130 -1.05 -22.86 -0.08
C VAL A 130 -1.37 -22.44 -1.52
N LEU A 131 -1.97 -21.27 -1.68
CA LEU A 131 -2.39 -20.71 -2.96
C LEU A 131 -1.39 -19.62 -3.35
N THR A 132 -0.57 -19.85 -4.37
CA THR A 132 0.52 -18.95 -4.77
C THR A 132 0.29 -18.40 -6.18
N PRO A 133 0.60 -17.11 -6.42
CA PRO A 133 0.60 -16.55 -7.77
C PRO A 133 1.89 -16.86 -8.54
N ALA A 134 2.86 -17.58 -7.99
CA ALA A 134 4.07 -17.97 -8.72
C ALA A 134 3.71 -18.75 -9.99
N ILE A 135 4.45 -18.52 -11.09
CA ILE A 135 4.09 -19.03 -12.43
C ILE A 135 5.04 -20.10 -12.97
N ASP A 136 6.15 -20.40 -12.27
CA ASP A 136 7.13 -21.37 -12.77
C ASP A 136 6.55 -22.79 -12.85
N ASP A 137 6.64 -23.41 -14.03
CA ASP A 137 6.02 -24.70 -14.36
C ASP A 137 6.42 -25.83 -13.40
N THR A 138 7.60 -25.75 -12.78
CA THR A 138 8.12 -26.80 -11.90
C THR A 138 7.48 -26.81 -10.51
N LEU A 139 6.73 -25.78 -10.13
CA LEU A 139 6.18 -25.63 -8.79
C LEU A 139 5.23 -26.76 -8.41
N ILE A 140 4.17 -26.94 -9.20
CA ILE A 140 3.18 -28.01 -8.97
C ILE A 140 3.79 -29.39 -9.29
N ALA A 141 4.65 -29.48 -10.31
CA ALA A 141 5.32 -30.74 -10.67
C ALA A 141 6.25 -31.28 -9.56
N ARG A 142 6.74 -30.41 -8.67
CA ARG A 142 7.57 -30.77 -7.51
C ARG A 142 6.77 -30.87 -6.22
N ASP A 143 5.47 -30.63 -6.24
CA ASP A 143 4.64 -30.85 -5.08
C ASP A 143 4.43 -32.35 -4.84
N THR A 144 4.65 -32.80 -3.60
CA THR A 144 4.40 -34.18 -3.17
C THR A 144 3.27 -34.27 -2.15
N THR A 145 2.57 -33.16 -1.89
CA THR A 145 1.59 -33.04 -0.79
C THR A 145 0.16 -32.75 -1.25
N ASP A 146 -0.03 -32.38 -2.51
CA ASP A 146 -1.29 -31.87 -3.07
C ASP A 146 -1.84 -30.65 -2.28
N LEU A 147 -0.96 -29.93 -1.57
CA LEU A 147 -1.32 -28.74 -0.80
C LEU A 147 -1.07 -27.45 -1.59
N LEU A 148 -0.27 -27.50 -2.66
CA LEU A 148 0.07 -26.33 -3.43
C LEU A 148 -0.93 -26.11 -4.56
N PHE A 149 -1.37 -24.86 -4.68
CA PHE A 149 -2.28 -24.41 -5.72
C PHE A 149 -1.74 -23.14 -6.38
N ARG A 150 -1.76 -23.09 -7.71
CA ARG A 150 -1.31 -21.97 -8.52
C ARG A 150 -2.50 -21.12 -8.95
N LEU A 151 -2.46 -19.84 -8.61
CA LEU A 151 -3.56 -18.89 -8.88
C LEU A 151 -3.53 -18.26 -10.28
N ARG A 152 -2.41 -18.44 -10.99
CA ARG A 152 -2.15 -17.85 -12.31
C ARG A 152 -1.72 -18.94 -13.29
N ALA A 153 -1.81 -18.65 -14.60
CA ALA A 153 -1.38 -19.58 -15.62
C ALA A 153 0.12 -19.91 -15.54
N GLN A 154 0.45 -21.13 -15.95
CA GLN A 154 1.82 -21.63 -16.12
C GLN A 154 2.61 -20.81 -17.15
N GLU A 155 3.92 -20.66 -16.94
CA GLU A 155 4.83 -19.97 -17.85
C GLU A 155 4.78 -20.54 -19.27
N VAL A 156 4.66 -21.86 -19.42
CA VAL A 156 4.51 -22.50 -20.75
C VAL A 156 3.28 -21.99 -21.52
N LEU A 157 2.20 -21.64 -20.84
CA LEU A 157 0.98 -21.13 -21.49
C LEU A 157 1.17 -19.69 -21.97
N LEU A 158 1.91 -18.87 -21.21
CA LEU A 158 2.29 -17.52 -21.64
C LEU A 158 3.15 -17.58 -22.91
N GLY A 159 4.15 -18.47 -22.93
CA GLY A 159 4.98 -18.72 -24.12
C GLY A 159 4.17 -19.17 -25.34
N ARG A 160 3.22 -20.09 -25.15
CA ARG A 160 2.30 -20.53 -26.21
C ARG A 160 1.39 -19.43 -26.72
N GLY A 161 0.77 -18.67 -25.82
CA GLY A 161 -0.09 -17.54 -26.22
C GLY A 161 0.66 -16.52 -27.05
N LEU A 162 1.89 -16.18 -26.67
CA LEU A 162 2.74 -15.26 -27.43
C LEU A 162 3.14 -15.84 -28.79
N ALA A 163 3.55 -17.12 -28.84
CA ALA A 163 3.92 -17.78 -30.10
C ALA A 163 2.75 -17.85 -31.08
N ASN A 164 1.55 -18.23 -30.61
CA ASN A 164 0.34 -18.23 -31.42
C ASN A 164 0.05 -16.84 -32.01
N TYR A 165 0.11 -15.79 -31.18
CA TYR A 165 -0.12 -14.43 -31.68
C TYR A 165 0.92 -13.98 -32.72
N LEU A 166 2.22 -14.21 -32.46
CA LEU A 166 3.27 -13.81 -33.39
C LEU A 166 3.17 -14.57 -34.73
N ILE A 167 2.87 -15.87 -34.69
CA ILE A 167 2.86 -16.72 -35.90
C ILE A 167 1.51 -16.65 -36.62
N ASP A 168 0.42 -16.95 -35.91
CA ASP A 168 -0.90 -17.14 -36.55
C ASP A 168 -1.56 -15.81 -36.91
N ASP A 169 -1.44 -14.80 -36.05
CA ASP A 169 -2.07 -13.49 -36.26
C ASP A 169 -1.17 -12.49 -36.99
N LEU A 170 0.11 -12.42 -36.63
CA LEU A 170 1.05 -11.47 -37.22
C LEU A 170 1.86 -12.05 -38.40
N GLY A 171 1.91 -13.37 -38.57
CA GLY A 171 2.63 -14.01 -39.66
C GLY A 171 4.15 -13.95 -39.54
N GLU A 172 4.67 -13.75 -38.32
CA GLU A 172 6.09 -13.54 -38.06
C GLU A 172 6.85 -14.87 -38.05
N ALA A 173 7.95 -14.94 -38.81
CA ALA A 173 8.79 -16.14 -38.91
C ALA A 173 10.27 -15.87 -38.60
N ASP A 174 10.75 -14.63 -38.71
CA ASP A 174 12.12 -14.24 -38.34
C ASP A 174 12.16 -13.66 -36.92
N ILE A 175 12.19 -14.56 -35.94
CA ILE A 175 12.09 -14.23 -34.52
C ILE A 175 13.44 -14.44 -33.84
N ALA A 176 13.99 -13.39 -33.22
CA ALA A 176 15.13 -13.50 -32.33
C ALA A 176 14.68 -13.58 -30.87
N THR A 177 15.29 -14.45 -30.07
CA THR A 177 15.06 -14.52 -28.62
C THR A 177 16.26 -13.97 -27.86
N VAL A 178 16.02 -13.14 -26.85
CA VAL A 178 17.07 -12.57 -25.99
C VAL A 178 16.76 -12.87 -24.53
N GLN A 179 17.73 -13.45 -23.83
CA GLN A 179 17.67 -13.73 -22.40
C GLN A 179 18.70 -12.88 -21.67
N LEU A 180 18.30 -12.06 -20.70
CA LEU A 180 19.21 -11.15 -19.99
C LEU A 180 19.71 -11.67 -18.64
N ASP A 181 19.13 -12.75 -18.12
CA ASP A 181 19.56 -13.39 -16.88
C ASP A 181 19.21 -14.88 -16.86
N VAL A 182 19.78 -15.63 -15.90
CA VAL A 182 19.49 -17.06 -15.72
C VAL A 182 18.08 -17.28 -15.16
N ALA A 183 17.57 -16.36 -14.33
CA ALA A 183 16.28 -16.48 -13.68
C ALA A 183 15.11 -16.55 -14.68
N SER A 184 15.27 -15.97 -15.86
CA SER A 184 14.24 -15.91 -16.90
C SER A 184 14.27 -17.10 -17.87
N THR A 185 15.08 -18.12 -17.61
CA THR A 185 15.23 -19.29 -18.50
C THR A 185 13.89 -19.99 -18.76
N THR A 186 13.03 -20.13 -17.74
CA THR A 186 11.73 -20.82 -17.87
C THR A 186 10.85 -20.16 -18.94
N GLY A 187 10.77 -18.83 -18.97
CA GLY A 187 10.00 -18.09 -19.98
C GLY A 187 10.54 -18.27 -21.41
N VAL A 188 11.87 -18.23 -21.57
CA VAL A 188 12.53 -18.48 -22.86
C VAL A 188 12.25 -19.90 -23.36
N VAL A 189 12.36 -20.89 -22.48
CA VAL A 189 12.09 -22.30 -22.82
C VAL A 189 10.62 -22.51 -23.19
N GLY A 190 9.69 -21.94 -22.42
CA GLY A 190 8.26 -22.02 -22.71
C GLY A 190 7.93 -21.47 -24.10
N PHE A 191 8.44 -20.28 -24.43
CA PHE A 191 8.23 -19.66 -25.74
C PHE A 191 8.90 -20.42 -26.89
N THR A 192 10.16 -20.82 -26.74
CA THR A 192 10.87 -21.57 -27.79
C THR A 192 10.30 -22.96 -28.04
N THR A 193 9.77 -23.62 -27.00
CA THR A 193 9.02 -24.87 -27.13
C THR A 193 7.74 -24.64 -27.94
N ALA A 194 7.00 -23.57 -27.65
CA ALA A 194 5.80 -23.22 -28.40
C ALA A 194 6.08 -22.89 -29.87
N LEU A 195 7.16 -22.17 -30.18
CA LEU A 195 7.59 -21.96 -31.57
C LEU A 195 7.83 -23.30 -32.28
N ALA A 196 8.47 -24.26 -31.60
CA ALA A 196 8.74 -25.58 -32.15
C ALA A 196 7.46 -26.38 -32.45
N GLU A 197 6.41 -26.22 -31.63
CA GLU A 197 5.07 -26.81 -31.88
C GLU A 197 4.44 -26.29 -33.18
N HIS A 198 4.78 -25.05 -33.58
CA HIS A 198 4.41 -24.45 -34.87
C HIS A 198 5.39 -24.78 -36.02
N GLY A 199 6.42 -25.59 -35.76
CA GLY A 199 7.47 -25.88 -36.74
C GLY A 199 8.40 -24.69 -37.03
N VAL A 200 8.38 -23.67 -36.17
CA VAL A 200 9.27 -22.50 -36.23
C VAL A 200 10.39 -22.67 -35.20
N GLN A 201 11.56 -22.11 -35.47
CA GLN A 201 12.65 -21.99 -34.51
C GLN A 201 13.08 -20.53 -34.47
N PRO A 202 13.63 -20.03 -33.33
CA PRO A 202 14.25 -18.73 -33.32
C PRO A 202 15.32 -18.64 -34.42
N SER A 203 15.32 -17.55 -35.18
CA SER A 203 16.34 -17.32 -36.19
C SER A 203 17.71 -17.11 -35.55
N ILE A 204 17.72 -16.50 -34.36
CA ILE A 204 18.87 -16.41 -33.45
C ILE A 204 18.40 -16.41 -31.98
N SER A 205 19.18 -17.02 -31.10
CA SER A 205 19.02 -16.91 -29.65
C SER A 205 20.26 -16.29 -29.02
N TYR A 206 20.06 -15.28 -28.18
CA TYR A 206 21.11 -14.58 -27.44
C TYR A 206 20.91 -14.72 -25.94
N LEU A 207 22.02 -14.82 -25.21
CA LEU A 207 22.09 -14.80 -23.76
C LEU A 207 23.06 -13.69 -23.34
N LEU A 208 22.66 -12.87 -22.37
CA LEU A 208 23.56 -11.99 -21.65
C LEU A 208 24.24 -12.80 -20.54
N ASP A 209 25.57 -12.88 -20.61
CA ASP A 209 26.44 -13.60 -19.69
C ASP A 209 27.68 -12.74 -19.36
N ASP A 210 28.60 -13.28 -18.56
CA ASP A 210 29.82 -12.57 -18.14
C ASP A 210 30.74 -12.14 -19.30
N ASN A 211 30.54 -12.69 -20.51
CA ASN A 211 31.36 -12.42 -21.69
C ASN A 211 30.63 -11.63 -22.77
N THR A 212 29.41 -11.19 -22.52
CA THR A 212 28.58 -10.46 -23.47
C THR A 212 28.02 -9.21 -22.82
N THR A 213 28.06 -8.11 -23.55
CA THR A 213 27.49 -6.83 -23.11
C THR A 213 26.17 -6.56 -23.84
N VAL A 214 25.38 -5.62 -23.32
CA VAL A 214 24.17 -5.16 -24.03
C VAL A 214 24.53 -4.57 -25.40
N GLU A 215 25.65 -3.84 -25.50
CA GLU A 215 26.14 -3.28 -26.77
C GLU A 215 26.44 -4.38 -27.80
N ASP A 216 27.07 -5.50 -27.37
CA ASP A 216 27.30 -6.66 -28.25
C ASP A 216 25.98 -7.25 -28.77
N LEU A 217 24.95 -7.32 -27.90
CA LEU A 217 23.63 -7.82 -28.29
C LEU A 217 22.97 -6.89 -29.30
N VAL A 218 23.05 -5.57 -29.10
CA VAL A 218 22.52 -4.56 -30.02
C VAL A 218 23.19 -4.69 -31.39
N GLU A 219 24.53 -4.74 -31.44
CA GLU A 219 25.26 -4.87 -32.71
C GLU A 219 24.81 -6.12 -33.48
N ARG A 220 24.70 -7.26 -32.78
CA ARG A 220 24.32 -8.53 -33.40
C ARG A 220 22.87 -8.52 -33.90
N ILE A 221 21.93 -7.96 -33.12
CA ILE A 221 20.52 -7.86 -33.51
C ILE A 221 20.36 -6.90 -34.70
N VAL A 222 21.00 -5.72 -34.67
CA VAL A 222 20.94 -4.75 -35.78
C VAL A 222 21.55 -5.35 -37.05
N THR A 223 22.66 -6.09 -36.92
CA THR A 223 23.31 -6.77 -38.06
C THR A 223 22.44 -7.86 -38.65
N ARG A 224 21.77 -8.66 -37.81
CA ARG A 224 20.87 -9.71 -38.29
C ARG A 224 19.57 -9.14 -38.85
N ASN A 225 19.08 -8.05 -38.25
CA ASN A 225 17.83 -7.38 -38.53
C ASN A 225 16.61 -8.33 -38.54
N PRO A 226 16.31 -9.03 -37.41
CA PRO A 226 15.12 -9.86 -37.31
C PRO A 226 13.84 -9.01 -37.30
N ASP A 227 12.73 -9.62 -37.73
CA ASP A 227 11.41 -8.96 -37.75
C ASP A 227 10.87 -8.74 -36.33
N VAL A 228 11.14 -9.70 -35.42
CA VAL A 228 10.72 -9.65 -34.01
C VAL A 228 11.89 -9.95 -33.08
N VAL A 229 11.99 -9.18 -31.99
CA VAL A 229 12.81 -9.53 -30.82
C VAL A 229 11.89 -9.85 -29.65
N VAL A 230 12.01 -11.06 -29.11
CA VAL A 230 11.31 -11.52 -27.90
C VAL A 230 12.30 -11.57 -26.75
N LEU A 231 12.07 -10.73 -25.74
CA LEU A 231 12.99 -10.50 -24.63
C LEU A 231 12.44 -11.09 -23.33
N TYR A 232 13.35 -11.67 -22.53
CA TYR A 232 13.13 -12.04 -21.14
C TYR A 232 14.28 -11.57 -20.27
N GLY A 233 13.99 -11.01 -19.09
CA GLY A 233 15.02 -10.51 -18.17
C GLY A 233 14.58 -9.32 -17.31
N PRO A 234 15.52 -8.67 -16.60
CA PRO A 234 15.22 -7.57 -15.69
C PRO A 234 14.77 -6.28 -16.42
N PRO A 235 13.75 -5.55 -15.92
CA PRO A 235 13.23 -4.32 -16.53
C PRO A 235 14.28 -3.23 -16.80
N ALA A 236 15.22 -3.00 -15.87
CA ALA A 236 16.32 -2.06 -16.07
C ALA A 236 17.12 -2.37 -17.34
N THR A 237 17.68 -3.59 -17.44
CA THR A 237 18.52 -4.01 -18.56
C THR A 237 17.72 -4.09 -19.86
N ALA A 238 16.46 -4.54 -19.78
CA ALA A 238 15.54 -4.56 -20.91
C ALA A 238 15.31 -3.17 -21.53
N SER A 239 15.16 -2.15 -20.68
CA SER A 239 14.96 -0.76 -21.11
C SER A 239 16.18 -0.20 -21.85
N ILE A 240 17.39 -0.56 -21.41
CA ILE A 240 18.66 -0.17 -22.05
C ILE A 240 18.74 -0.83 -23.43
N LEU A 241 18.58 -2.16 -23.51
CA LEU A 241 18.62 -2.90 -24.77
C LEU A 241 17.59 -2.33 -25.78
N TYR A 242 16.35 -2.14 -25.34
CA TYR A 242 15.29 -1.60 -26.20
C TYR A 242 15.62 -0.18 -26.69
N GLY A 243 16.10 0.69 -25.79
CA GLY A 243 16.50 2.06 -26.11
C GLY A 243 17.64 2.13 -27.12
N GLU A 244 18.64 1.27 -26.99
CA GLU A 244 19.79 1.19 -27.88
C GLU A 244 19.42 0.59 -29.25
N LEU A 245 18.59 -0.46 -29.30
CA LEU A 245 18.07 -1.00 -30.56
C LEU A 245 17.32 0.05 -31.38
N ARG A 246 16.42 0.81 -30.73
CA ARG A 246 15.69 1.90 -31.39
C ARG A 246 16.63 3.03 -31.83
N SER A 247 17.63 3.38 -31.03
CA SER A 247 18.60 4.43 -31.35
C SER A 247 19.56 4.03 -32.49
N SER A 248 19.82 2.73 -32.63
CA SER A 248 20.59 2.14 -33.73
C SER A 248 19.77 1.92 -35.01
N GLY A 249 18.49 2.30 -35.02
CA GLY A 249 17.61 2.26 -36.19
C GLY A 249 16.90 0.93 -36.44
N TRP A 250 16.96 -0.04 -35.50
CA TRP A 250 16.17 -1.26 -35.63
C TRP A 250 14.68 -0.97 -35.41
N SER A 251 13.87 -1.37 -36.39
CA SER A 251 12.44 -1.02 -36.48
C SER A 251 11.49 -2.21 -36.32
N GLY A 252 12.03 -3.40 -36.02
CA GLY A 252 11.22 -4.60 -35.80
C GLY A 252 10.30 -4.51 -34.57
N ARG A 253 9.41 -5.48 -34.45
CA ARG A 253 8.49 -5.60 -33.31
C ARG A 253 9.24 -6.08 -32.07
N PHE A 254 8.88 -5.54 -30.93
CA PHE A 254 9.51 -5.89 -29.67
C PHE A 254 8.48 -6.49 -28.73
N ALA A 255 8.70 -7.72 -28.28
CA ALA A 255 7.88 -8.40 -27.30
C ALA A 255 8.66 -8.56 -26.00
N TYR A 256 8.08 -8.12 -24.89
CA TYR A 256 8.70 -8.18 -23.56
C TYR A 256 7.62 -8.45 -22.50
N ASN A 257 7.74 -9.58 -21.79
CA ASN A 257 6.73 -10.07 -20.84
C ASN A 257 6.57 -9.19 -19.59
N GLN A 258 7.51 -8.26 -19.34
CA GLN A 258 7.43 -7.28 -18.25
C GLN A 258 7.35 -5.83 -18.77
N ALA A 259 6.77 -5.60 -19.96
CA ALA A 259 6.63 -4.25 -20.53
C ALA A 259 5.79 -3.30 -19.66
N ASN A 260 4.96 -3.84 -18.76
CA ASN A 260 4.17 -3.07 -17.80
C ASN A 260 4.92 -2.74 -16.49
N ALA A 261 6.12 -3.27 -16.28
CA ALA A 261 6.92 -2.97 -15.09
C ALA A 261 7.25 -1.48 -15.03
N SER A 262 7.07 -0.87 -13.85
CA SER A 262 7.30 0.57 -13.62
C SER A 262 8.69 1.01 -14.04
N GLU A 263 9.71 0.21 -13.75
CA GLU A 263 11.11 0.47 -14.10
C GLU A 263 11.36 0.50 -15.63
N PHE A 264 10.80 -0.44 -16.39
CA PHE A 264 10.91 -0.42 -17.86
C PHE A 264 10.22 0.82 -18.43
N ARG A 265 9.01 1.12 -17.95
CA ARG A 265 8.19 2.24 -18.45
C ARG A 265 8.79 3.60 -18.12
N ALA A 266 9.41 3.73 -16.96
CA ALA A 266 10.04 4.98 -16.53
C ALA A 266 11.33 5.29 -17.31
N SER A 267 12.05 4.25 -17.74
CA SER A 267 13.32 4.39 -18.47
C SER A 267 13.16 4.50 -19.99
N VAL A 268 12.04 4.06 -20.55
CA VAL A 268 11.77 4.16 -21.99
C VAL A 268 10.96 5.43 -22.30
N PRO A 269 11.41 6.31 -23.22
CA PRO A 269 10.64 7.48 -23.62
C PRO A 269 9.23 7.09 -24.08
N PHE A 270 8.24 7.86 -23.65
CA PHE A 270 6.82 7.55 -23.84
C PHE A 270 6.44 7.26 -25.30
N GLU A 271 6.90 8.09 -26.23
CA GLU A 271 6.72 7.91 -27.69
C GLU A 271 7.35 6.63 -28.26
N ARG A 272 8.23 5.95 -27.52
CA ARG A 272 8.84 4.67 -27.90
C ARG A 272 8.18 3.47 -27.24
N LEU A 273 7.26 3.66 -26.28
CA LEU A 273 6.52 2.55 -25.66
C LEU A 273 5.50 1.95 -26.61
N THR A 274 4.91 2.77 -27.49
CA THR A 274 3.85 2.33 -28.39
C THR A 274 4.29 1.16 -29.27
N GLY A 275 3.48 0.10 -29.28
CA GLY A 275 3.71 -1.10 -30.07
C GLY A 275 4.59 -2.17 -29.41
N VAL A 276 4.99 -1.97 -28.15
CA VAL A 276 5.65 -3.05 -27.38
C VAL A 276 4.59 -4.08 -26.99
N ILE A 277 4.78 -5.31 -27.47
CA ILE A 277 3.92 -6.46 -27.20
C ILE A 277 4.31 -7.04 -25.84
N SER A 278 3.33 -7.48 -25.05
CA SER A 278 3.55 -8.18 -23.78
C SER A 278 2.57 -9.33 -23.65
N VAL A 279 2.98 -10.35 -22.89
CA VAL A 279 2.15 -11.49 -22.51
C VAL A 279 2.07 -11.54 -20.99
N THR A 280 0.86 -11.73 -20.46
CA THR A 280 0.59 -11.73 -19.03
C THR A 280 -0.57 -12.67 -18.72
N THR A 281 -0.87 -12.93 -17.45
CA THR A 281 -2.00 -13.79 -17.07
C THR A 281 -3.31 -13.01 -16.92
N TRP A 282 -3.22 -11.69 -16.78
CA TRP A 282 -4.36 -10.77 -16.74
C TRP A 282 -3.93 -9.34 -17.04
N SER A 283 -4.83 -8.53 -17.60
CA SER A 283 -4.61 -7.09 -17.82
C SER A 283 -5.72 -6.28 -17.17
N TYR A 284 -5.40 -5.15 -16.56
CA TYR A 284 -6.41 -4.21 -16.07
C TYR A 284 -7.27 -3.59 -17.18
N SER A 285 -6.86 -3.72 -18.44
CA SER A 285 -7.66 -3.38 -19.62
C SER A 285 -8.59 -4.50 -20.09
N SER A 286 -8.74 -5.58 -19.32
CA SER A 286 -9.66 -6.67 -19.66
C SER A 286 -11.12 -6.19 -19.58
N PRO A 287 -11.95 -6.43 -20.61
CA PRO A 287 -13.31 -5.88 -20.72
C PRO A 287 -14.36 -6.63 -19.90
N ASN A 288 -13.99 -7.68 -19.16
CA ASN A 288 -14.92 -8.42 -18.31
C ASN A 288 -15.43 -7.51 -17.18
N GLN A 289 -16.75 -7.47 -16.97
CA GLN A 289 -17.40 -6.70 -15.91
C GLN A 289 -16.80 -6.94 -14.52
N THR A 290 -16.45 -8.19 -14.16
CA THR A 290 -15.79 -8.52 -12.89
C THR A 290 -14.40 -7.84 -12.80
N SER A 291 -13.66 -7.83 -13.91
CA SER A 291 -12.36 -7.19 -14.01
C SER A 291 -12.47 -5.67 -13.91
N GLU A 292 -13.39 -5.05 -14.64
CA GLU A 292 -13.63 -3.60 -14.57
C GLU A 292 -14.01 -3.16 -13.15
N ARG A 293 -14.89 -3.92 -12.49
CA ARG A 293 -15.29 -3.63 -11.12
C ARG A 293 -14.11 -3.74 -10.16
N PHE A 294 -13.32 -4.81 -10.26
CA PHE A 294 -12.12 -4.99 -9.45
C PHE A 294 -11.13 -3.84 -9.64
N VAL A 295 -10.87 -3.42 -10.89
CA VAL A 295 -9.97 -2.30 -11.17
C VAL A 295 -10.44 -1.02 -10.49
N LEU A 296 -11.73 -0.69 -10.60
CA LEU A 296 -12.29 0.50 -9.96
C LEU A 296 -12.23 0.43 -8.44
N ASP A 297 -12.56 -0.72 -7.85
CA ASP A 297 -12.53 -0.91 -6.39
C ASP A 297 -11.09 -0.86 -5.86
N TYR A 298 -10.13 -1.44 -6.58
CA TYR A 298 -8.71 -1.42 -6.22
C TYR A 298 -8.13 0.00 -6.29
N ILE A 299 -8.39 0.74 -7.37
CA ILE A 299 -7.99 2.15 -7.48
C ILE A 299 -8.64 2.98 -6.37
N GLY A 300 -9.93 2.73 -6.09
CA GLY A 300 -10.65 3.41 -5.01
C GLY A 300 -10.07 3.16 -3.63
N ALA A 301 -9.59 1.94 -3.37
CA ALA A 301 -9.02 1.53 -2.09
C ALA A 301 -7.56 1.97 -1.90
N TYR A 302 -6.74 1.91 -2.96
CA TYR A 302 -5.28 2.03 -2.83
C TYR A 302 -4.66 3.16 -3.66
N GLY A 303 -5.40 3.77 -4.59
CA GLY A 303 -4.90 4.84 -5.45
C GLY A 303 -3.90 4.37 -6.52
N GLU A 304 -3.82 3.07 -6.75
CA GLU A 304 -2.88 2.41 -7.65
C GLU A 304 -3.61 1.54 -8.67
N LEU A 305 -2.98 1.27 -9.81
CA LEU A 305 -3.50 0.29 -10.77
C LEU A 305 -3.14 -1.13 -10.29
N PRO A 306 -4.10 -2.06 -10.23
CA PRO A 306 -3.81 -3.44 -9.88
C PRO A 306 -2.97 -4.13 -10.96
N ASP A 307 -2.17 -5.10 -10.52
CA ASP A 307 -1.39 -6.00 -11.36
C ASP A 307 -1.98 -7.43 -11.37
N PRO A 308 -1.42 -8.37 -12.16
CA PRO A 308 -1.93 -9.74 -12.20
C PRO A 308 -1.77 -10.50 -10.87
N VAL A 309 -0.85 -10.11 -10.00
CA VAL A 309 -0.68 -10.73 -8.68
C VAL A 309 -1.86 -10.33 -7.80
N ALA A 310 -2.18 -9.04 -7.71
CA ALA A 310 -3.33 -8.54 -6.95
C ALA A 310 -4.64 -9.17 -7.44
N ALA A 311 -4.86 -9.22 -8.76
CA ALA A 311 -6.02 -9.88 -9.36
C ALA A 311 -6.12 -11.35 -8.95
N SER A 312 -5.00 -12.08 -8.98
CA SER A 312 -4.98 -13.50 -8.61
C SER A 312 -5.18 -13.75 -7.12
N ALA A 313 -4.70 -12.86 -6.24
CA ALA A 313 -4.93 -12.95 -4.80
C ALA A 313 -6.40 -12.68 -4.46
N TYR A 314 -7.01 -11.71 -5.15
CA TYR A 314 -8.44 -11.43 -5.05
C TYR A 314 -9.27 -12.67 -5.43
N ASP A 315 -9.02 -13.23 -6.61
CA ASP A 315 -9.65 -14.46 -7.09
C ASP A 315 -9.41 -15.65 -6.13
N GLY A 316 -8.19 -15.77 -5.59
CA GLY A 316 -7.84 -16.82 -4.63
C GLY A 316 -8.67 -16.78 -3.34
N ILE A 317 -9.01 -15.59 -2.84
CA ILE A 317 -9.91 -15.46 -1.68
C ILE A 317 -11.34 -15.90 -2.03
N TYR A 318 -11.84 -15.58 -3.23
CA TYR A 318 -13.16 -16.03 -3.67
C TYR A 318 -13.20 -17.55 -3.89
N LEU A 319 -12.14 -18.15 -4.43
CA LEU A 319 -12.01 -19.61 -4.51
C LEU A 319 -12.00 -20.27 -3.12
N LEU A 320 -11.31 -19.68 -2.15
CA LEU A 320 -11.34 -20.15 -0.76
C LEU A 320 -12.75 -20.03 -0.16
N ALA A 321 -13.45 -18.93 -0.41
CA ALA A 321 -14.82 -18.73 0.05
C ALA A 321 -15.77 -19.80 -0.50
N GLU A 322 -15.68 -20.09 -1.81
CA GLU A 322 -16.46 -21.16 -2.44
C GLU A 322 -16.11 -22.53 -1.84
N ALA A 323 -14.81 -22.82 -1.69
CA ALA A 323 -14.36 -24.10 -1.13
C ALA A 323 -14.73 -24.29 0.35
N ILE A 324 -14.90 -23.22 1.13
CA ILE A 324 -15.40 -23.27 2.52
C ILE A 324 -16.89 -23.68 2.55
N GLY A 325 -17.66 -23.29 1.54
CA GLY A 325 -19.07 -23.65 1.39
C GLY A 325 -19.31 -25.14 1.12
N GLU A 326 -18.31 -25.84 0.62
CA GLU A 326 -18.40 -27.25 0.26
C GLU A 326 -18.09 -28.20 1.44
N PRO A 327 -18.78 -29.35 1.56
CA PRO A 327 -18.51 -30.32 2.60
C PRO A 327 -17.21 -31.08 2.34
N GLY A 328 -16.24 -31.03 3.26
CA GLY A 328 -14.98 -31.77 3.11
C GLY A 328 -13.81 -31.04 3.73
N THR A 329 -12.59 -31.43 3.36
CA THR A 329 -11.40 -30.63 3.68
C THR A 329 -11.22 -29.55 2.63
N LEU A 330 -10.70 -28.38 3.05
CA LEU A 330 -10.53 -27.23 2.16
C LEU A 330 -9.66 -27.56 0.93
N THR A 331 -8.59 -28.34 1.12
CA THR A 331 -7.72 -28.83 0.03
C THR A 331 -8.49 -29.68 -1.00
N GLN A 332 -9.33 -30.60 -0.53
CA GLN A 332 -10.13 -31.44 -1.43
C GLN A 332 -11.15 -30.60 -2.20
N ASN A 333 -11.79 -29.65 -1.52
CA ASN A 333 -12.77 -28.78 -2.14
C ASN A 333 -12.12 -27.91 -3.22
N LEU A 334 -10.99 -27.26 -2.92
CA LEU A 334 -10.23 -26.47 -3.90
C LEU A 334 -9.84 -27.27 -5.15
N ALA A 335 -9.45 -28.53 -5.00
CA ALA A 335 -9.10 -29.40 -6.13
C ALA A 335 -10.30 -29.85 -6.97
N ASN A 336 -11.54 -29.67 -6.49
CA ASN A 336 -12.75 -30.18 -7.12
C ASN A 336 -13.85 -29.11 -7.30
N LEU A 337 -13.51 -27.82 -7.16
CA LEU A 337 -14.47 -26.74 -7.36
C LEU A 337 -15.05 -26.80 -8.78
N VAL A 338 -16.29 -26.32 -8.90
CA VAL A 338 -16.86 -26.01 -10.21
C VAL A 338 -16.14 -24.77 -10.75
N PRO A 339 -15.89 -24.66 -12.08
CA PRO A 339 -15.28 -23.47 -12.65
C PRO A 339 -15.97 -22.18 -12.19
N LEU A 340 -15.19 -21.25 -11.65
CA LEU A 340 -15.68 -19.98 -11.11
C LEU A 340 -15.24 -18.83 -12.02
N ARG A 341 -16.14 -17.92 -12.38
CA ARG A 341 -15.75 -16.69 -13.09
C ARG A 341 -15.20 -15.66 -12.11
N GLY A 342 -13.91 -15.37 -12.21
CA GLY A 342 -13.20 -14.35 -11.46
C GLY A 342 -12.77 -13.14 -12.29
N VAL A 343 -11.88 -12.33 -11.71
CA VAL A 343 -11.23 -11.17 -12.31
C VAL A 343 -10.38 -11.59 -13.51
N GLN A 344 -9.63 -12.69 -13.38
CA GLN A 344 -8.74 -13.18 -14.42
C GLN A 344 -9.47 -13.83 -15.60
N GLY A 345 -10.76 -14.14 -15.46
CA GLY A 345 -11.53 -14.99 -16.37
C GLY A 345 -12.14 -16.18 -15.65
N GLU A 346 -12.40 -17.26 -16.38
CA GLU A 346 -12.82 -18.52 -15.75
C GLU A 346 -11.64 -19.17 -15.02
N LEU A 347 -11.86 -19.57 -13.77
CA LEU A 347 -10.92 -20.24 -12.88
C LEU A 347 -11.32 -21.71 -12.85
N SER A 348 -10.74 -22.51 -13.74
CA SER A 348 -11.14 -23.90 -13.98
C SER A 348 -10.31 -24.85 -13.11
N THR A 349 -10.84 -25.27 -11.97
CA THR A 349 -10.15 -26.14 -11.00
C THR A 349 -10.27 -27.63 -11.30
N GLY A 350 -11.28 -28.05 -12.07
CA GLY A 350 -11.56 -29.47 -12.36
C GLY A 350 -10.99 -30.02 -13.67
N ASP A 351 -10.67 -29.13 -14.63
CA ASP A 351 -10.19 -29.52 -15.97
C ASP A 351 -8.66 -29.39 -16.12
N LEU A 352 -7.99 -28.85 -15.11
CA LEU A 352 -6.55 -28.67 -15.07
C LEU A 352 -5.87 -29.76 -14.24
N LEU A 353 -4.54 -29.79 -14.29
CA LEU A 353 -3.76 -30.60 -13.35
C LEU A 353 -4.12 -30.20 -11.92
N VAL A 354 -4.18 -31.18 -11.01
CA VAL A 354 -4.41 -30.91 -9.58
C VAL A 354 -3.39 -29.88 -9.09
N GLY A 355 -3.88 -28.84 -8.44
CA GLY A 355 -3.06 -27.70 -8.01
C GLY A 355 -2.98 -26.55 -9.01
N GLU A 356 -3.57 -26.64 -10.20
CA GLU A 356 -3.66 -25.51 -11.14
C GLU A 356 -5.09 -24.91 -11.10
N LEU A 357 -5.22 -23.61 -10.80
CA LEU A 357 -6.52 -22.95 -10.64
C LEU A 357 -6.87 -21.98 -11.77
N SER A 358 -5.90 -21.64 -12.62
CA SER A 358 -6.10 -20.71 -13.74
C SER A 358 -5.18 -21.09 -14.90
N ASN A 359 -5.69 -20.93 -16.11
CA ASN A 359 -4.94 -21.09 -17.36
C ASN A 359 -5.11 -19.86 -18.28
N ASN A 360 -5.53 -18.73 -17.70
CA ASN A 360 -5.80 -17.49 -18.43
C ASN A 360 -4.50 -16.83 -18.89
N VAL A 361 -4.45 -16.48 -20.18
CA VAL A 361 -3.35 -15.72 -20.80
C VAL A 361 -3.94 -14.55 -21.55
N ALA A 362 -3.30 -13.39 -21.44
CA ALA A 362 -3.64 -12.16 -22.13
C ALA A 362 -2.43 -11.65 -22.91
N ILE A 363 -2.66 -11.35 -24.18
CA ILE A 363 -1.72 -10.61 -25.01
C ILE A 363 -2.13 -9.15 -25.01
N THR A 364 -1.18 -8.29 -24.71
CA THR A 364 -1.37 -6.84 -24.67
C THR A 364 -0.35 -6.14 -25.54
N GLU A 365 -0.69 -4.95 -26.01
CA GLU A 365 0.23 -4.05 -26.70
C GLU A 365 0.19 -2.69 -26.00
N LEU A 366 1.33 -2.06 -25.79
CA LEU A 366 1.35 -0.71 -25.22
C LEU A 366 0.81 0.29 -26.25
N GLY A 367 -0.26 0.99 -25.92
CA GLY A 367 -0.90 1.97 -26.79
C GLY A 367 -0.16 3.29 -26.91
N ALA A 368 -0.81 4.26 -27.58
CA ALA A 368 -0.25 5.61 -27.78
C ALA A 368 0.01 6.37 -26.47
N PHE A 369 -0.68 5.99 -25.40
CA PHE A 369 -0.49 6.54 -24.06
C PHE A 369 0.36 5.66 -23.14
N GLY A 370 1.04 4.68 -23.72
CA GLY A 370 1.82 3.69 -23.00
C GLY A 370 1.00 2.72 -22.16
N ALA A 371 -0.32 2.86 -22.00
CA ALA A 371 -1.14 1.88 -21.28
C ALA A 371 -1.24 0.57 -22.10
N PRO A 372 -1.29 -0.62 -21.45
CA PRO A 372 -1.52 -1.88 -22.14
C PRO A 372 -2.97 -1.92 -22.65
N GLU A 373 -3.10 -2.12 -23.95
CA GLU A 373 -4.36 -2.41 -24.63
C GLU A 373 -4.45 -3.92 -24.81
N LEU A 374 -5.56 -4.52 -24.39
CA LEU A 374 -5.79 -5.95 -24.59
C LEU A 374 -5.97 -6.23 -26.09
N ILE A 375 -5.22 -7.20 -26.62
CA ILE A 375 -5.31 -7.62 -28.02
C ILE A 375 -6.16 -8.88 -28.15
N LEU A 376 -5.88 -9.90 -27.33
CA LEU A 376 -6.61 -11.16 -27.30
C LEU A 376 -6.31 -11.94 -26.02
N ARG A 377 -7.15 -12.94 -25.73
CA ARG A 377 -7.01 -13.81 -24.57
C ARG A 377 -7.08 -15.29 -24.94
N PHE A 378 -6.51 -16.13 -24.08
CA PHE A 378 -6.61 -17.57 -24.14
C PHE A 378 -7.06 -18.14 -22.79
N SER A 379 -7.81 -19.24 -22.84
CA SER A 379 -7.94 -20.20 -21.75
C SER A 379 -7.18 -21.47 -22.15
N GLY A 380 -6.01 -21.68 -21.54
CA GLY A 380 -5.08 -22.72 -21.95
C GLY A 380 -4.64 -22.51 -23.40
N ASN A 381 -5.00 -23.46 -24.27
CA ASN A 381 -4.68 -23.38 -25.70
C ASN A 381 -5.83 -22.80 -26.55
N GLN A 382 -7.00 -22.54 -25.96
CA GLN A 382 -8.16 -22.04 -26.68
C GLN A 382 -8.18 -20.52 -26.67
N ARG A 383 -8.20 -19.90 -27.86
CA ARG A 383 -8.43 -18.47 -28.01
C ARG A 383 -9.88 -18.13 -27.62
N LEU A 384 -10.04 -17.12 -26.77
CA LEU A 384 -11.35 -16.60 -26.40
C LEU A 384 -11.87 -15.67 -27.50
N THR A 385 -13.18 -15.72 -27.74
CA THR A 385 -13.88 -14.85 -28.68
C THR A 385 -14.47 -13.63 -27.96
N GLU A 386 -14.83 -12.58 -28.69
CA GLU A 386 -15.54 -11.42 -28.11
C GLU A 386 -16.84 -11.84 -27.39
N ALA A 387 -17.48 -12.94 -27.79
CA ALA A 387 -18.65 -13.47 -27.11
C ALA A 387 -18.27 -14.06 -25.75
N ASP A 388 -17.21 -14.87 -25.69
CA ASP A 388 -16.69 -15.43 -24.43
C ASP A 388 -16.24 -14.32 -23.46
N GLU A 389 -15.76 -13.20 -24.00
CA GLU A 389 -15.33 -12.02 -23.24
C GLU A 389 -16.49 -11.16 -22.71
N ASN A 390 -17.65 -11.18 -23.37
CA ASN A 390 -18.83 -10.36 -23.05
C ASN A 390 -20.03 -11.18 -22.53
N GLU A 391 -19.91 -12.50 -22.36
CA GLU A 391 -21.01 -13.31 -21.86
C GLU A 391 -21.40 -12.85 -20.44
N PRO A 392 -22.68 -12.49 -20.20
CA PRO A 392 -23.15 -12.15 -18.86
C PRO A 392 -22.97 -13.34 -17.92
N ILE A 393 -22.79 -13.05 -16.62
CA ILE A 393 -22.70 -14.06 -15.54
C ILE A 393 -23.92 -14.99 -15.63
N ALA A 394 -23.73 -16.21 -16.13
CA ALA A 394 -24.75 -17.24 -16.11
C ALA A 394 -24.35 -18.27 -15.05
N THR A 395 -25.02 -18.24 -13.88
CA THR A 395 -25.84 -19.36 -13.35
C THR A 395 -26.45 -18.96 -11.99
N GLU A 396 -27.77 -18.77 -12.01
CA GLU A 396 -28.76 -19.28 -11.04
C GLU A 396 -28.56 -19.02 -9.53
N VAL A 397 -29.02 -17.85 -9.06
CA VAL A 397 -29.58 -17.73 -7.70
C VAL A 397 -30.94 -18.39 -7.71
N ALA A 398 -31.12 -19.41 -6.88
CA ALA A 398 -32.36 -20.15 -6.68
C ALA A 398 -33.60 -19.23 -6.63
N GLN A 399 -34.68 -19.67 -7.30
CA GLN A 399 -35.96 -18.97 -7.38
C GLN A 399 -36.46 -18.49 -6.02
N VAL A 400 -36.39 -17.18 -5.78
CA VAL A 400 -37.13 -16.53 -4.69
C VAL A 400 -38.57 -16.36 -5.14
N THR A 401 -39.47 -16.94 -4.34
CA THR A 401 -40.93 -16.81 -4.49
C THR A 401 -41.34 -15.33 -4.44
N ALA A 402 -42.38 -14.97 -5.20
CA ALA A 402 -42.88 -13.61 -5.44
C ALA A 402 -42.60 -12.58 -4.32
N THR A 403 -41.79 -11.59 -4.68
CA THR A 403 -41.47 -10.38 -3.91
C THR A 403 -42.76 -9.66 -3.47
N PRO A 404 -42.97 -9.39 -2.16
CA PRO A 404 -43.95 -8.41 -1.73
C PRO A 404 -43.54 -7.03 -2.28
N ALA A 405 -44.52 -6.24 -2.69
CA ALA A 405 -44.32 -4.93 -3.31
C ALA A 405 -43.22 -4.09 -2.62
N PRO A 406 -42.36 -3.39 -3.39
CA PRO A 406 -41.24 -2.64 -2.84
C PRO A 406 -41.74 -1.64 -1.82
N THR A 407 -41.25 -1.77 -0.59
CA THR A 407 -41.26 -0.67 0.36
C THR A 407 -40.01 0.14 0.08
N ALA A 408 -40.18 1.42 -0.24
CA ALA A 408 -39.10 2.33 -0.62
C ALA A 408 -37.91 2.24 0.34
N THR A 409 -36.75 1.88 -0.20
CA THR A 409 -35.45 2.05 0.47
C THR A 409 -35.17 3.55 0.56
N PRO A 410 -34.85 4.13 1.73
CA PRO A 410 -34.48 5.53 1.80
C PRO A 410 -33.14 5.76 1.08
N ASP A 411 -33.13 6.64 0.08
CA ASP A 411 -31.98 7.11 -0.73
C ASP A 411 -30.92 7.91 0.07
N SER A 412 -30.77 7.68 1.38
CA SER A 412 -29.88 8.50 2.21
C SER A 412 -28.57 7.79 2.51
N PRO A 413 -27.42 8.45 2.28
CA PRO A 413 -26.12 7.90 2.66
C PRO A 413 -26.08 7.63 4.17
N TYR A 414 -25.40 6.57 4.57
CA TYR A 414 -25.24 6.16 5.95
C TYR A 414 -23.78 5.91 6.25
N LEU A 415 -23.41 5.92 7.53
CA LEU A 415 -22.06 5.63 7.98
C LEU A 415 -22.04 4.37 8.84
N VAL A 416 -20.87 3.73 8.91
CA VAL A 416 -20.54 2.65 9.86
C VAL A 416 -19.34 3.11 10.67
N ILE A 417 -19.39 2.92 11.98
CA ILE A 417 -18.24 3.19 12.84
C ILE A 417 -17.23 2.04 12.72
N THR A 418 -15.98 2.33 12.38
CA THR A 418 -14.91 1.35 12.13
C THR A 418 -13.92 1.20 13.29
N ARG A 419 -14.15 1.90 14.40
CA ARG A 419 -13.35 1.83 15.62
C ARG A 419 -14.23 1.54 16.83
N ALA A 420 -13.65 0.91 17.85
CA ALA A 420 -14.35 0.41 19.04
C ALA A 420 -15.47 1.33 19.59
N VAL A 421 -15.23 2.65 19.74
CA VAL A 421 -16.26 3.63 20.19
C VAL A 421 -16.01 5.00 19.56
N GLN A 422 -17.08 5.65 19.09
CA GLN A 422 -17.07 6.97 18.49
C GLN A 422 -18.02 7.96 19.16
N ASN A 423 -17.51 9.14 19.53
CA ASN A 423 -18.30 10.21 20.15
C ASN A 423 -19.12 10.99 19.12
N VAL A 424 -20.44 11.05 19.30
CA VAL A 424 -21.37 11.93 18.60
C VAL A 424 -21.46 13.26 19.35
N ARG A 425 -21.22 14.39 18.68
CA ARG A 425 -21.07 15.71 19.31
C ARG A 425 -22.15 16.71 18.88
N THR A 426 -22.30 17.81 19.63
CA THR A 426 -23.20 18.93 19.26
C THR A 426 -22.69 19.76 18.08
N GLY A 427 -21.41 19.70 17.73
CA GLY A 427 -20.78 20.44 16.61
C GLY A 427 -19.46 19.80 16.16
N PRO A 428 -18.88 20.25 15.04
CA PRO A 428 -17.64 19.70 14.50
C PRO A 428 -16.43 20.21 15.28
N GLY A 429 -15.80 19.34 16.07
CA GLY A 429 -14.62 19.66 16.87
C GLY A 429 -14.70 19.10 18.29
N LEU A 430 -13.54 19.00 18.94
CA LEU A 430 -13.43 18.44 20.30
C LEU A 430 -13.95 19.36 21.41
N ASN A 431 -14.13 20.65 21.10
CA ASN A 431 -14.68 21.69 21.97
C ASN A 431 -16.21 21.68 22.08
N TYR A 432 -16.90 20.80 21.34
CA TYR A 432 -18.35 20.62 21.40
C TYR A 432 -18.71 19.43 22.28
N ASP A 433 -19.78 19.57 23.05
CA ASP A 433 -20.27 18.54 23.97
C ASP A 433 -20.60 17.23 23.26
N VAL A 434 -20.23 16.10 23.86
CA VAL A 434 -20.61 14.76 23.40
C VAL A 434 -22.06 14.50 23.84
N ILE A 435 -22.94 14.23 22.88
CA ILE A 435 -24.37 13.94 23.12
C ILE A 435 -24.70 12.45 23.06
N GLY A 436 -23.73 11.63 22.64
CA GLY A 436 -23.81 10.18 22.68
C GLY A 436 -22.59 9.53 22.06
N GLN A 437 -22.60 8.21 22.02
CA GLN A 437 -21.56 7.42 21.40
C GLN A 437 -22.21 6.38 20.49
N LEU A 438 -21.50 6.03 19.42
CA LEU A 438 -21.79 4.92 18.54
C LEU A 438 -20.62 3.94 18.65
N GLN A 439 -20.89 2.65 18.74
CA GLN A 439 -19.88 1.60 18.85
C GLN A 439 -19.44 1.10 17.48
N GLU A 440 -18.32 0.38 17.42
CA GLU A 440 -17.90 -0.29 16.18
C GLU A 440 -19.03 -1.14 15.61
N GLY A 441 -19.33 -0.95 14.33
CA GLY A 441 -20.46 -1.59 13.65
C GLY A 441 -21.79 -0.84 13.77
N ASP A 442 -21.92 0.16 14.65
CA ASP A 442 -23.13 1.00 14.67
C ASP A 442 -23.26 1.80 13.38
N THR A 443 -24.48 1.87 12.87
CA THR A 443 -24.82 2.62 11.67
C THR A 443 -25.62 3.88 11.98
N ALA A 444 -25.43 4.93 11.19
CA ALA A 444 -26.24 6.14 11.29
C ALA A 444 -26.49 6.79 9.92
N GLN A 445 -27.70 7.31 9.70
CA GLN A 445 -28.04 8.04 8.49
C GLN A 445 -27.32 9.40 8.48
N VAL A 446 -26.61 9.68 7.40
CA VAL A 446 -25.90 10.94 7.14
C VAL A 446 -26.89 11.93 6.53
N ILE A 447 -27.03 13.09 7.17
CA ILE A 447 -27.97 14.15 6.79
C ILE A 447 -27.25 15.46 6.39
N GLY A 448 -25.92 15.52 6.52
CA GLY A 448 -25.10 16.67 6.11
C GLY A 448 -23.61 16.50 6.42
N ALA A 449 -22.79 17.48 6.08
CA ALA A 449 -21.36 17.55 6.43
C ALA A 449 -20.87 19.00 6.58
N ASN A 450 -19.70 19.24 7.18
CA ASN A 450 -19.05 20.55 7.12
C ASN A 450 -18.37 20.79 5.75
N ILE A 451 -17.95 22.04 5.50
CA ILE A 451 -17.50 22.50 4.17
C ILE A 451 -16.26 21.78 3.63
N ASP A 452 -15.37 21.34 4.51
CA ASP A 452 -14.15 20.57 4.24
C ASP A 452 -14.37 19.06 4.41
N PHE A 453 -15.60 18.63 4.68
CA PHE A 453 -16.00 17.23 4.84
C PHE A 453 -15.28 16.46 5.97
N SER A 454 -14.54 17.14 6.84
CA SER A 454 -13.83 16.54 7.98
C SER A 454 -14.79 16.03 9.08
N TRP A 455 -16.03 16.50 9.09
CA TRP A 455 -17.11 16.06 9.97
C TRP A 455 -18.43 15.87 9.24
N VAL A 456 -19.15 14.82 9.59
CA VAL A 456 -20.47 14.49 9.04
C VAL A 456 -21.56 14.64 10.10
N VAL A 457 -22.75 15.05 9.66
CA VAL A 457 -23.93 15.24 10.49
C VAL A 457 -24.84 14.03 10.32
N ILE A 458 -25.28 13.46 11.43
CA ILE A 458 -26.22 12.34 11.47
C ILE A 458 -27.51 12.73 12.18
N SER A 459 -28.59 12.01 11.86
CA SER A 459 -29.80 12.01 12.69
C SER A 459 -29.54 11.17 13.94
N PHE A 460 -29.46 11.80 15.11
CA PHE A 460 -29.12 11.14 16.36
C PHE A 460 -30.15 11.47 17.44
N ARG A 461 -30.91 10.47 17.88
CA ARG A 461 -31.92 10.56 18.97
C ARG A 461 -32.94 11.69 18.80
N GLY A 462 -33.40 11.94 17.57
CA GLY A 462 -34.38 12.98 17.26
C GLY A 462 -33.81 14.40 17.11
N GLY A 463 -32.47 14.54 17.13
CA GLY A 463 -31.74 15.77 16.85
C GLY A 463 -30.58 15.54 15.86
N GLN A 464 -29.70 16.54 15.73
CA GLN A 464 -28.49 16.46 14.88
C GLN A 464 -27.27 16.14 15.73
N GLY A 465 -26.41 15.25 15.25
CA GLY A 465 -25.14 14.90 15.87
C GLY A 465 -23.98 14.91 14.89
N TRP A 466 -22.81 15.37 15.33
CA TRP A 466 -21.62 15.51 14.50
C TRP A 466 -20.61 14.40 14.80
N LEU A 467 -20.04 13.83 13.75
CA LEU A 467 -19.07 12.74 13.80
C LEU A 467 -17.85 13.05 12.93
N SER A 468 -16.65 12.71 13.42
CA SER A 468 -15.40 12.95 12.69
C SER A 468 -15.22 11.92 11.59
N ARG A 469 -14.87 12.36 10.37
CA ARG A 469 -14.77 11.49 9.18
C ARG A 469 -13.58 10.53 9.24
N GLY A 470 -12.47 10.89 9.89
CA GLY A 470 -11.23 10.10 9.86
C GLY A 470 -11.27 8.75 10.60
N ILE A 471 -12.44 8.34 11.11
CA ILE A 471 -12.65 7.20 12.01
C ILE A 471 -14.02 6.53 11.79
N LEU A 472 -14.58 6.67 10.58
CA LEU A 472 -15.82 6.02 10.14
C LEU A 472 -15.76 5.79 8.62
N ASP A 473 -16.50 4.78 8.17
CA ASP A 473 -16.72 4.52 6.74
C ASP A 473 -18.09 5.03 6.32
N LEU A 474 -18.19 5.56 5.11
CA LEU A 474 -19.41 6.24 4.63
C LEU A 474 -19.90 5.59 3.34
N PHE A 475 -21.17 5.19 3.33
CA PHE A 475 -21.80 4.37 2.30
C PHE A 475 -22.96 5.14 1.64
N GLY A 476 -23.15 4.96 0.34
CA GLY A 476 -24.18 5.63 -0.46
C GLY A 476 -23.66 6.81 -1.29
N ASN A 477 -24.57 7.55 -1.94
CA ASN A 477 -24.20 8.66 -2.84
C ASN A 477 -23.78 9.92 -2.05
N VAL A 478 -22.48 10.03 -1.78
CA VAL A 478 -21.90 11.12 -0.98
C VAL A 478 -21.97 12.50 -1.65
N ASN A 479 -22.21 12.55 -2.97
CA ASN A 479 -22.33 13.80 -3.73
C ASN A 479 -23.66 14.53 -3.49
N GLN A 480 -24.61 13.90 -2.79
CA GLN A 480 -25.91 14.48 -2.44
C GLN A 480 -25.97 14.99 -1.00
N ILE A 481 -24.88 14.88 -0.23
CA ILE A 481 -24.84 15.31 1.17
C ILE A 481 -24.73 16.85 1.23
N PRO A 482 -25.70 17.55 1.83
CA PRO A 482 -25.66 19.01 1.91
C PRO A 482 -24.63 19.50 2.93
N VAL A 483 -23.97 20.62 2.63
CA VAL A 483 -23.06 21.30 3.57
C VAL A 483 -23.85 22.06 4.64
N MET A 484 -23.56 21.80 5.91
CA MET A 484 -24.20 22.39 7.09
C MET A 484 -23.23 23.30 7.85
N ALA A 485 -23.71 24.46 8.30
CA ALA A 485 -22.93 25.38 9.11
C ALA A 485 -22.83 24.86 10.57
N PRO A 486 -21.65 24.95 11.22
CA PRO A 486 -21.48 24.49 12.61
C PRO A 486 -22.28 25.35 13.60
N PRO A 487 -22.90 24.76 14.63
CA PRO A 487 -23.58 25.50 15.70
C PRO A 487 -22.58 26.23 16.62
N PRO A 488 -23.01 27.26 17.38
CA PRO A 488 -22.13 27.99 18.31
C PRO A 488 -21.69 27.11 19.50
N THR A 489 -20.43 27.22 19.92
CA THR A 489 -19.83 26.43 21.02
C THR A 489 -20.55 26.64 22.37
N PRO A 490 -20.89 25.58 23.13
CA PRO A 490 -21.65 25.69 24.38
C PRO A 490 -20.85 26.30 25.55
N THR A 491 -21.54 27.08 26.38
CA THR A 491 -21.06 27.68 27.65
C THR A 491 -21.38 26.73 28.82
N PRO A 492 -20.44 26.36 29.72
CA PRO A 492 -20.61 25.20 30.62
C PRO A 492 -21.44 25.48 31.89
N PRO A 493 -22.34 24.56 32.29
CA PRO A 493 -22.87 24.42 33.67
C PRO A 493 -22.63 23.01 34.30
N PRO A 494 -22.80 22.84 35.63
CA PRO A 494 -22.09 21.83 36.45
C PRO A 494 -22.76 20.43 36.57
N ALA A 495 -21.94 19.41 36.90
CA ALA A 495 -22.18 17.97 36.72
C ALA A 495 -22.66 17.14 37.94
N THR A 496 -23.17 15.91 37.69
CA THR A 496 -23.22 14.77 38.64
C THR A 496 -23.09 13.42 37.88
N ALA A 497 -22.47 12.40 38.50
CA ALA A 497 -21.55 11.43 37.89
C ALA A 497 -22.07 10.04 37.41
N THR A 498 -21.39 9.50 36.38
CA THR A 498 -21.39 8.12 35.84
C THR A 498 -20.15 7.37 36.39
N PRO A 499 -20.16 6.03 36.59
CA PRO A 499 -19.00 5.29 37.09
C PRO A 499 -17.76 5.55 36.23
N THR A 500 -16.73 6.08 36.88
CA THR A 500 -15.44 6.48 36.29
C THR A 500 -14.71 5.25 35.77
N ALA A 501 -14.37 5.24 34.48
CA ALA A 501 -13.37 4.31 33.94
C ALA A 501 -12.11 4.37 34.80
N GLU A 502 -11.48 3.23 35.09
CA GLU A 502 -10.22 3.24 35.83
C GLU A 502 -9.22 4.15 35.09
N PRO A 503 -8.68 5.18 35.75
CA PRO A 503 -7.76 6.10 35.12
C PRO A 503 -6.40 5.41 34.93
N PHE A 504 -5.74 5.60 33.78
CA PHE A 504 -4.38 5.13 33.50
C PHE A 504 -3.43 6.32 33.27
N ALA A 505 -2.12 6.09 33.35
CA ALA A 505 -1.15 6.98 32.73
C ALA A 505 -1.16 6.74 31.19
N ASP A 506 -0.57 7.64 30.41
CA ASP A 506 -0.43 7.47 28.95
C ASP A 506 0.71 8.38 28.48
N LEU A 507 1.84 7.82 28.11
CA LEU A 507 3.13 8.43 27.85
C LEU A 507 3.35 8.51 26.35
N VAL A 508 3.31 9.72 25.81
CA VAL A 508 3.52 9.95 24.37
C VAL A 508 4.73 10.82 24.14
N ILE A 509 5.53 10.43 23.14
CA ILE A 509 6.56 11.29 22.57
C ILE A 509 5.89 12.30 21.64
N VAL A 510 6.03 13.58 21.99
CA VAL A 510 5.43 14.71 21.27
C VAL A 510 6.36 15.20 20.16
N GLY A 511 7.66 14.99 20.29
CA GLY A 511 8.64 15.42 19.29
C GLY A 511 10.08 15.14 19.70
N VAL A 512 10.98 15.12 18.72
CA VAL A 512 12.43 14.98 18.92
C VAL A 512 13.16 16.00 18.05
N SER A 513 14.19 16.65 18.60
CA SER A 513 15.01 17.65 17.91
C SER A 513 16.49 17.51 18.27
N PRO A 514 17.45 17.91 17.41
CA PRO A 514 17.31 18.57 16.10
C PRO A 514 17.03 17.59 14.94
N SER A 515 16.84 18.04 13.71
CA SER A 515 16.65 17.17 12.52
C SER A 515 17.97 16.80 11.81
N ARG A 516 19.12 17.22 12.34
CA ARG A 516 20.45 16.91 11.80
C ARG A 516 21.43 16.61 12.93
N LEU A 517 22.11 15.47 12.84
CA LEU A 517 23.12 15.03 13.82
C LEU A 517 24.48 14.95 13.13
N VAL A 518 25.53 15.41 13.82
CA VAL A 518 26.87 15.52 13.26
C VAL A 518 27.68 14.25 13.56
N ILE A 519 28.16 13.57 12.53
CA ILE A 519 28.99 12.38 12.65
C ILE A 519 30.34 12.74 13.29
N GLY A 520 30.81 11.87 14.18
CA GLY A 520 32.08 12.05 14.89
C GLY A 520 32.06 13.09 16.00
N GLN A 521 30.92 13.75 16.25
CA GLN A 521 30.73 14.68 17.38
C GLN A 521 29.65 14.15 18.34
N PRO A 522 29.78 14.43 19.66
CA PRO A 522 28.72 14.15 20.60
C PRO A 522 27.45 14.92 20.22
N PHE A 523 26.34 14.22 20.01
CA PHE A 523 25.04 14.81 19.76
C PHE A 523 24.18 14.85 21.03
N THR A 524 23.16 15.70 20.99
CA THR A 524 22.10 15.76 22.00
C THR A 524 20.75 15.83 21.29
N ALA A 525 20.00 14.74 21.32
CA ALA A 525 18.63 14.66 20.82
C ALA A 525 17.67 14.94 21.99
N THR A 526 16.96 16.06 21.92
CA THR A 526 15.96 16.45 22.92
C THR A 526 14.64 15.82 22.54
N VAL A 527 14.23 14.82 23.32
CA VAL A 527 12.93 14.15 23.25
C VAL A 527 11.97 14.86 24.18
N THR A 528 10.84 15.30 23.64
CA THR A 528 9.74 15.86 24.40
C THR A 528 8.72 14.76 24.66
N VAL A 529 8.53 14.38 25.92
CA VAL A 529 7.57 13.36 26.35
C VAL A 529 6.48 14.00 27.21
N ARG A 530 5.25 13.52 27.06
CA ARG A 530 4.10 13.99 27.82
C ARG A 530 3.33 12.80 28.37
N ASN A 531 2.94 12.90 29.64
CA ASN A 531 1.88 12.06 30.17
C ASN A 531 0.52 12.69 29.82
N GLN A 532 -0.21 12.15 28.85
CA GLN A 532 -1.56 12.57 28.47
C GLN A 532 -2.66 11.81 29.22
N GLY A 533 -2.28 10.83 30.04
CA GLY A 533 -3.18 10.02 30.86
C GLY A 533 -3.69 10.77 32.10
N ALA A 534 -4.62 10.11 32.81
CA ALA A 534 -5.29 10.64 33.98
C ALA A 534 -4.58 10.30 35.31
N LEU A 535 -3.67 9.32 35.32
CA LEU A 535 -2.81 9.00 36.47
C LEU A 535 -1.35 9.44 36.25
N ALA A 536 -0.64 9.64 37.36
CA ALA A 536 0.79 9.87 37.31
C ALA A 536 1.49 8.60 36.82
N ALA A 537 2.37 8.74 35.83
CA ALA A 537 3.25 7.68 35.41
C ALA A 537 4.31 7.45 36.50
N GLY A 538 4.58 6.17 36.81
CA GLY A 538 5.71 5.77 37.64
C GLY A 538 7.04 6.04 36.92
N GLY A 539 8.16 5.60 37.49
CA GLY A 539 9.44 5.72 36.81
C GLY A 539 9.48 4.88 35.54
N PHE A 540 9.93 5.47 34.43
CA PHE A 540 9.97 4.85 33.10
C PHE A 540 11.23 5.23 32.35
N ALA A 541 11.53 4.52 31.26
CA ALA A 541 12.70 4.79 30.43
C ALA A 541 12.31 5.27 29.04
N ILE A 542 13.05 6.24 28.51
CA ILE A 542 13.00 6.60 27.09
C ILE A 542 14.29 6.15 26.45
N ALA A 543 14.21 5.52 25.28
CA ALA A 543 15.40 5.05 24.57
C ALA A 543 15.26 5.14 23.06
N GLY A 544 16.41 5.09 22.38
CA GLY A 544 16.49 4.96 20.93
C GLY A 544 17.86 4.43 20.52
N THR A 545 17.91 3.73 19.38
CA THR A 545 19.16 3.27 18.75
C THR A 545 19.42 4.11 17.52
N PHE A 546 20.43 4.97 17.60
CA PHE A 546 20.74 5.97 16.58
C PHE A 546 21.72 5.42 15.55
N GLU A 547 21.41 5.64 14.27
CA GLU A 547 22.26 5.27 13.14
C GLU A 547 22.95 6.48 12.50
N PRO A 548 24.10 6.34 11.84
CA PRO A 548 24.89 5.12 11.68
C PRO A 548 25.69 4.76 12.95
N GLY A 549 25.93 3.46 13.11
CA GLY A 549 26.81 2.90 14.14
C GLY A 549 26.06 2.33 15.35
N SER A 550 24.74 2.18 15.26
CA SER A 550 23.88 1.54 16.27
C SER A 550 24.12 2.07 17.69
N VAL A 551 24.14 3.39 17.82
CA VAL A 551 24.42 4.09 19.08
C VAL A 551 23.17 4.07 19.95
N TYR A 552 23.13 3.14 20.90
CA TYR A 552 22.05 3.07 21.88
C TYR A 552 22.16 4.17 22.94
N SER A 553 21.06 4.87 23.20
CA SER A 553 20.97 5.87 24.26
C SER A 553 19.64 5.72 24.99
N ALA A 554 19.68 5.80 26.32
CA ALA A 554 18.48 5.69 27.16
C ALA A 554 18.58 6.58 28.40
N VAL A 555 17.44 7.10 28.85
CA VAL A 555 17.33 7.92 30.06
C VAL A 555 16.13 7.45 30.88
N ASN A 556 16.37 7.25 32.18
CA ASN A 556 15.31 6.96 33.14
C ASN A 556 14.73 8.26 33.69
N LEU A 557 13.40 8.34 33.70
CA LEU A 557 12.63 9.40 34.33
C LEU A 557 12.03 8.89 35.64
N PRO A 558 11.95 9.74 36.69
CA PRO A 558 11.30 9.36 37.94
C PRO A 558 9.77 9.26 37.84
N GLY A 559 9.19 9.70 36.72
CA GLY A 559 7.75 9.70 36.44
C GLY A 559 7.24 11.07 35.96
N LEU A 560 6.00 11.11 35.47
CA LEU A 560 5.35 12.33 34.99
C LEU A 560 3.92 12.42 35.56
N ALA A 561 3.58 13.58 36.12
CA ALA A 561 2.20 13.84 36.55
C ALA A 561 1.24 13.93 35.34
N PRO A 562 -0.07 13.71 35.53
CA PRO A 562 -1.07 13.87 34.48
C PRO A 562 -0.96 15.22 33.77
N GLY A 563 -0.94 15.21 32.44
CA GLY A 563 -0.78 16.39 31.61
C GLY A 563 0.62 17.02 31.61
N GLN A 564 1.55 16.53 32.44
CA GLN A 564 2.90 17.06 32.52
C GLN A 564 3.71 16.64 31.31
N GLN A 565 4.47 17.60 30.77
CA GLN A 565 5.43 17.40 29.70
C GLN A 565 6.83 17.72 30.22
N THR A 566 7.81 16.94 29.78
CA THR A 566 9.23 17.20 30.08
C THR A 566 10.08 16.93 28.86
N ASN A 567 11.27 17.53 28.85
CA ASN A 567 12.28 17.26 27.86
C ASN A 567 13.35 16.35 28.46
N VAL A 568 13.73 15.32 27.74
CA VAL A 568 14.88 14.47 28.05
C VAL A 568 15.88 14.50 26.92
N THR A 569 17.14 14.28 27.25
CA THR A 569 18.24 14.34 26.29
C THR A 569 18.83 12.95 26.09
N LEU A 570 18.66 12.40 24.90
CA LEU A 570 19.42 11.24 24.45
C LEU A 570 20.74 11.74 23.83
N THR A 571 21.85 11.12 24.22
CA THR A 571 23.19 11.52 23.79
C THR A 571 23.96 10.34 23.25
N GLY A 572 24.90 10.63 22.33
CA GLY A 572 25.73 9.63 21.69
C GLY A 572 26.68 10.27 20.69
N THR A 573 27.49 9.47 19.99
CA THR A 573 28.37 9.93 18.92
C THR A 573 28.21 9.00 17.74
N LEU A 574 27.67 9.51 16.62
CA LEU A 574 27.45 8.72 15.41
C LEU A 574 28.78 8.42 14.71
N THR A 575 28.87 7.24 14.08
CA THR A 575 30.04 6.83 13.29
C THR A 575 29.60 6.14 12.00
N GLY A 576 30.23 6.45 10.87
CA GLY A 576 29.91 5.83 9.58
C GLY A 576 29.50 6.84 8.52
N ALA A 577 28.69 6.40 7.55
CA ALA A 577 28.31 7.18 6.38
C ALA A 577 27.19 8.20 6.67
N THR A 578 27.28 9.35 5.99
CA THR A 578 26.23 10.38 6.04
C THR A 578 24.98 9.92 5.29
N GLY A 579 23.82 10.48 5.65
CA GLY A 579 22.54 10.17 5.02
C GLY A 579 21.33 10.35 5.92
N PRO A 580 20.12 10.30 5.35
CA PRO A 580 18.88 10.29 6.11
C PRO A 580 18.73 9.00 6.93
N ARG A 581 18.18 9.11 8.13
CA ARG A 581 17.97 8.02 9.10
C ARG A 581 16.60 8.16 9.74
N ASN A 582 15.93 7.03 9.91
CA ASN A 582 14.70 6.91 10.68
C ASN A 582 14.99 5.95 11.83
N VAL A 583 14.72 6.38 13.06
CA VAL A 583 14.90 5.55 14.25
C VAL A 583 13.66 5.62 15.10
N VAL A 584 13.27 4.50 15.69
CA VAL A 584 12.19 4.47 16.66
C VAL A 584 12.73 5.01 18.00
N VAL A 585 12.01 5.97 18.57
CA VAL A 585 12.23 6.39 19.97
C VAL A 585 11.09 5.84 20.78
N VAL A 586 11.43 5.05 21.80
CA VAL A 586 10.47 4.29 22.59
C VAL A 586 10.19 5.03 23.90
N ALA A 587 8.92 5.28 24.20
CA ALA A 587 8.43 5.64 25.52
C ALA A 587 8.17 4.37 26.34
N ASP A 588 8.45 4.43 27.64
CA ASP A 588 8.33 3.30 28.55
C ASP A 588 9.01 2.00 28.06
N LEU A 589 10.29 2.09 27.70
CA LEU A 589 11.05 1.01 27.03
C LEU A 589 10.91 -0.38 27.65
N ASN A 590 10.76 -0.51 28.98
CA ASN A 590 10.64 -1.82 29.64
C ASN A 590 9.21 -2.14 30.10
N ASN A 591 8.20 -1.42 29.59
CA ASN A 591 6.79 -1.61 29.88
C ASN A 591 6.52 -1.64 31.41
N GLN A 592 6.88 -0.55 32.08
CA GLN A 592 6.89 -0.42 33.54
C GLN A 592 5.72 0.41 34.06
N VAL A 593 5.12 1.22 33.18
CA VAL A 593 3.95 2.02 33.48
C VAL A 593 2.76 1.30 32.87
N ASN A 594 1.72 1.06 33.66
CA ASN A 594 0.48 0.52 33.12
C ASN A 594 -0.31 1.66 32.47
N GLU A 595 -0.37 1.64 31.15
CA GLU A 595 -0.98 2.71 30.35
C GLU A 595 -2.37 2.32 29.81
N GLY A 596 -2.86 1.16 30.26
CA GLY A 596 -4.11 0.58 29.82
C GLY A 596 -4.06 0.05 28.38
N PRO A 597 -5.17 -0.53 27.88
CA PRO A 597 -5.18 -1.28 26.63
C PRO A 597 -4.82 -0.47 25.36
N ILE A 598 -4.91 0.86 25.44
CA ILE A 598 -4.68 1.77 24.31
C ILE A 598 -3.34 2.49 24.46
N GLY A 599 -2.94 2.86 25.68
CA GLY A 599 -1.68 3.59 25.93
C GLY A 599 -0.46 2.74 25.59
N GLU A 600 -0.48 1.44 25.89
CA GLU A 600 0.64 0.52 25.59
C GLU A 600 0.99 0.44 24.10
N ALA A 601 0.01 0.72 23.22
CA ALA A 601 0.21 0.63 21.78
C ALA A 601 1.00 1.81 21.19
N ASN A 602 1.15 2.92 21.92
CA ASN A 602 1.82 4.12 21.40
C ASN A 602 3.29 4.25 21.84
N ASN A 603 3.79 3.27 22.59
CA ASN A 603 5.10 3.30 23.20
C ASN A 603 6.25 3.23 22.18
N ASP A 604 6.07 2.57 21.05
CA ASP A 604 7.06 2.43 19.97
C ASP A 604 6.62 3.06 18.63
N ASP A 605 5.56 3.86 18.64
CA ASP A 605 5.00 4.49 17.43
C ASP A 605 5.80 5.70 16.93
N PHE A 606 6.66 6.30 17.75
CA PHE A 606 7.34 7.55 17.40
C PHE A 606 8.60 7.32 16.56
N ILE A 607 8.52 7.64 15.26
CA ILE A 607 9.66 7.66 14.35
C ILE A 607 10.36 9.02 14.40
N TYR A 608 11.61 9.03 14.84
CA TYR A 608 12.50 10.18 14.75
C TYR A 608 13.31 10.13 13.44
N SER A 609 12.99 11.05 12.53
CA SER A 609 13.74 11.25 11.29
C SER A 609 14.79 12.35 11.42
N TYR A 610 16.04 12.05 11.08
CA TYR A 610 17.13 13.02 11.02
C TYR A 610 18.12 12.71 9.91
N VAL A 611 18.98 13.67 9.58
CA VAL A 611 20.11 13.44 8.67
C VAL A 611 21.39 13.33 9.50
N ALA A 612 22.05 12.18 9.42
CA ALA A 612 23.42 12.01 9.91
C ALA A 612 24.35 12.66 8.89
N ASP A 613 25.08 13.70 9.28
CA ASP A 613 25.87 14.48 8.33
C ASP A 613 27.23 14.88 8.88
N ASN A 614 28.08 15.39 8.01
CA ASN A 614 29.36 15.95 8.41
C ASN A 614 29.18 17.36 9.00
N SER A 615 30.14 17.80 9.80
CA SER A 615 30.14 19.15 10.35
C SER A 615 30.25 20.21 9.24
N THR A 616 29.62 21.36 9.43
CA THR A 616 29.58 22.44 8.43
C THR A 616 30.49 23.60 8.80
N LEU A 617 31.15 24.20 7.79
CA LEU A 617 31.82 25.50 7.90
C LEU A 617 30.81 26.65 7.98
N THR A 618 29.64 26.48 7.35
CA THR A 618 28.60 27.52 7.29
C THR A 618 27.97 27.75 8.67
N PRO A 619 27.93 29.00 9.17
CA PRO A 619 27.28 29.32 10.45
C PRO A 619 25.80 28.88 10.46
N GLY A 620 25.39 28.14 11.49
CA GLY A 620 24.01 27.64 11.59
C GLY A 620 23.65 26.52 10.60
N GLY A 621 24.62 26.02 9.82
CA GLY A 621 24.41 24.91 8.88
C GLY A 621 23.76 25.29 7.54
N LEU A 622 23.33 26.54 7.36
CA LEU A 622 22.82 27.07 6.10
C LEU A 622 22.96 28.60 6.09
N ALA A 623 23.46 29.16 5.00
CA ALA A 623 23.55 30.60 4.78
C ALA A 623 22.83 31.00 3.49
N SER A 624 22.46 32.27 3.38
CA SER A 624 21.89 32.85 2.17
C SER A 624 22.61 34.13 1.80
N ILE A 625 22.80 34.34 0.50
CA ILE A 625 23.50 35.52 -0.04
C ILE A 625 22.89 35.94 -1.38
N THR A 626 22.96 37.23 -1.68
CA THR A 626 22.57 37.80 -2.98
C THR A 626 23.78 38.45 -3.64
N LEU A 627 24.05 38.08 -4.89
CA LEU A 627 25.20 38.49 -5.69
C LEU A 627 24.74 39.36 -6.87
N ALA A 628 25.40 40.51 -7.07
CA ALA A 628 25.23 41.32 -8.28
C ALA A 628 26.12 40.81 -9.42
N PRO A 629 25.79 41.04 -10.71
CA PRO A 629 26.65 40.63 -11.82
C PRO A 629 28.09 41.12 -11.66
N GLY A 630 29.07 40.24 -11.90
CA GLY A 630 30.49 40.48 -11.70
C GLY A 630 30.99 40.21 -10.27
N SER A 631 30.11 39.84 -9.33
CA SER A 631 30.52 39.53 -7.96
C SER A 631 31.15 38.14 -7.87
N THR A 632 32.25 38.04 -7.13
CA THR A 632 32.84 36.77 -6.72
C THR A 632 32.41 36.39 -5.30
N ILE A 633 32.48 35.11 -4.98
CA ILE A 633 32.14 34.59 -3.66
C ILE A 633 33.15 33.53 -3.22
N ASN A 634 33.59 33.66 -1.97
CA ASN A 634 34.41 32.71 -1.24
C ASN A 634 33.54 32.00 -0.21
N LEU A 635 33.40 30.68 -0.34
CA LEU A 635 32.45 29.87 0.40
C LEU A 635 33.10 29.07 1.54
N ASP A 636 34.41 28.86 1.51
CA ASP A 636 35.16 28.12 2.55
C ASP A 636 36.18 28.97 3.33
N GLY A 637 36.28 30.26 3.02
CA GLY A 637 37.19 31.20 3.67
C GLY A 637 38.60 31.24 3.07
N SER A 638 38.83 30.58 1.91
CA SER A 638 40.12 30.57 1.21
C SER A 638 40.20 31.61 0.08
N THR A 639 40.17 31.19 -1.18
CA THR A 639 40.06 32.05 -2.35
C THR A 639 38.63 32.08 -2.88
N ASP A 640 38.34 32.96 -3.85
CA ASP A 640 37.00 33.01 -4.44
C ASP A 640 36.70 31.71 -5.21
N ASP A 641 35.59 31.06 -4.91
CA ASP A 641 35.16 29.79 -5.49
C ASP A 641 34.32 30.00 -6.76
N LEU A 642 33.49 31.05 -6.79
CA LEU A 642 32.52 31.26 -7.85
C LEU A 642 32.44 32.73 -8.26
N LEU A 643 32.15 32.94 -9.54
CA LEU A 643 31.83 34.22 -10.16
C LEU A 643 30.40 34.16 -10.72
N TRP A 644 29.58 35.17 -10.39
CA TRP A 644 28.28 35.38 -11.02
C TRP A 644 28.42 36.33 -12.21
N THR A 645 28.10 35.90 -13.44
CA THR A 645 28.28 36.74 -14.65
C THR A 645 27.05 37.60 -15.00
N GLY A 646 25.91 37.35 -14.37
CA GLY A 646 24.60 37.88 -14.77
C GLY A 646 23.73 36.85 -15.51
N SER A 647 24.30 35.73 -15.94
CA SER A 647 23.56 34.57 -16.48
C SER A 647 24.05 33.24 -15.92
N ASP A 648 25.35 33.13 -15.71
CA ASP A 648 26.02 31.89 -15.39
C ASP A 648 26.77 31.97 -14.07
N LEU A 649 26.76 30.86 -13.35
CA LEU A 649 27.65 30.60 -12.22
C LEU A 649 28.92 29.94 -12.76
N VAL A 650 30.07 30.57 -12.54
CA VAL A 650 31.35 30.14 -13.11
C VAL A 650 32.31 29.81 -11.97
N ALA A 651 32.80 28.58 -11.93
CA ALA A 651 33.79 28.17 -10.95
C ALA A 651 35.14 28.88 -11.18
N GLN A 652 35.79 29.29 -10.09
CA GLN A 652 37.06 30.02 -10.05
C GLN A 652 38.10 29.21 -9.27
N ASN A 653 39.40 29.51 -9.47
CA ASN A 653 40.50 28.98 -8.66
C ASN A 653 40.54 27.43 -8.49
N GLY A 654 39.99 26.72 -9.48
CA GLY A 654 39.93 25.25 -9.51
C GLY A 654 38.77 24.63 -8.73
N ALA A 655 37.81 25.44 -8.26
CA ALA A 655 36.52 24.96 -7.79
C ALA A 655 35.76 24.22 -8.92
N GLN A 656 34.78 23.41 -8.53
CA GLN A 656 33.93 22.65 -9.44
C GLN A 656 32.48 22.74 -9.01
N ILE A 657 31.57 22.85 -9.99
CA ILE A 657 30.13 22.82 -9.75
C ILE A 657 29.45 21.81 -10.66
N TYR A 658 28.34 21.24 -10.20
CA TYR A 658 27.55 20.27 -10.97
C TYR A 658 26.09 20.29 -10.52
N LEU A 659 25.18 19.90 -11.42
CA LEU A 659 23.76 19.83 -11.09
C LEU A 659 23.46 18.59 -10.27
N LEU A 660 22.76 18.77 -9.15
CA LEU A 660 22.21 17.70 -8.33
C LEU A 660 20.74 17.50 -8.72
N SER A 661 20.38 16.27 -9.05
CA SER A 661 19.00 15.87 -9.38
C SER A 661 18.51 14.82 -8.39
N GLY A 662 17.19 14.60 -8.33
CA GLY A 662 16.59 13.62 -7.42
C GLY A 662 16.35 14.12 -5.98
N PHE A 663 16.56 15.40 -5.70
CA PHE A 663 16.29 16.01 -4.39
C PHE A 663 15.17 17.05 -4.50
N SER A 664 14.31 17.11 -3.48
CA SER A 664 13.23 18.10 -3.37
C SER A 664 13.49 19.16 -2.30
N SER A 665 14.46 18.93 -1.41
CA SER A 665 14.89 19.92 -0.40
C SER A 665 16.39 19.86 -0.14
N LEU A 666 16.97 21.00 0.30
CA LEU A 666 18.38 21.08 0.68
C LEU A 666 18.69 20.19 1.91
N ASP A 667 17.68 19.90 2.73
CA ASP A 667 17.86 19.07 3.92
C ASP A 667 18.11 17.60 3.61
N GLN A 668 17.63 17.10 2.47
CA GLN A 668 17.92 15.75 1.99
C GLN A 668 19.37 15.58 1.50
N ILE A 669 20.06 16.69 1.20
CA ILE A 669 21.41 16.66 0.66
C ILE A 669 22.42 16.61 1.82
N HIS A 670 23.32 15.64 1.76
CA HIS A 670 24.33 15.35 2.77
C HIS A 670 25.72 15.20 2.14
N TYR A 671 26.76 15.14 2.97
CA TYR A 671 28.15 15.17 2.51
C TYR A 671 28.51 14.12 1.42
N ASP A 672 28.06 12.88 1.58
CA ASP A 672 28.46 11.76 0.69
C ASP A 672 27.80 11.79 -0.69
N VAL A 673 26.59 12.36 -0.83
CA VAL A 673 25.95 12.54 -2.14
C VAL A 673 26.63 13.62 -2.99
N ILE A 674 27.45 14.48 -2.37
CA ILE A 674 28.23 15.53 -3.03
C ILE A 674 29.56 14.92 -3.50
N SER A 675 29.52 13.97 -4.45
CA SER A 675 30.71 13.18 -4.83
C SER A 675 31.03 13.12 -6.33
N THR A 676 30.16 13.62 -7.22
CA THR A 676 30.37 13.52 -8.67
C THR A 676 31.55 14.38 -9.16
N THR A 677 32.29 13.86 -10.14
CA THR A 677 33.59 14.39 -10.58
C THR A 677 33.52 15.23 -11.86
N THR A 678 32.38 15.28 -12.55
CA THR A 678 32.23 16.05 -13.79
C THR A 678 31.91 17.50 -13.48
N ASN A 679 32.88 18.39 -13.67
CA ASN A 679 32.67 19.83 -13.56
C ASN A 679 31.77 20.32 -14.70
N ALA A 680 30.64 20.93 -14.34
CA ALA A 680 29.66 21.51 -15.26
C ALA A 680 29.78 23.05 -15.37
N SER A 681 30.84 23.64 -14.81
CA SER A 681 31.09 25.09 -14.96
C SER A 681 31.40 25.46 -16.42
N PRO A 682 30.78 26.52 -16.99
CA PRO A 682 29.78 27.40 -16.37
C PRO A 682 28.36 26.82 -16.42
N ILE A 683 27.55 27.06 -15.36
CA ILE A 683 26.13 26.65 -15.31
C ILE A 683 25.22 27.87 -15.49
N ASN A 684 24.35 27.85 -16.48
CA ASN A 684 23.31 28.88 -16.63
C ASN A 684 22.19 28.67 -15.61
N VAL A 685 22.16 29.50 -14.57
CA VAL A 685 21.21 29.36 -13.45
C VAL A 685 19.94 30.19 -13.61
N THR A 686 19.86 31.06 -14.62
CA THR A 686 18.66 31.89 -14.88
C THR A 686 17.44 31.09 -15.31
N MET A 687 17.64 29.86 -15.78
CA MET A 687 16.59 28.92 -16.18
C MET A 687 16.34 27.80 -15.15
N LEU A 688 17.03 27.84 -14.00
CA LEU A 688 17.12 26.74 -13.05
C LEU A 688 16.69 27.15 -11.63
N ALA A 689 15.50 27.75 -11.52
CA ALA A 689 14.93 28.11 -10.21
C ALA A 689 14.75 26.87 -9.32
N ASN A 690 15.11 26.98 -8.04
CA ASN A 690 15.12 25.89 -7.04
C ASN A 690 16.04 24.71 -7.36
N ALA A 691 16.90 24.80 -8.39
CA ALA A 691 17.86 23.75 -8.66
C ALA A 691 18.92 23.66 -7.56
N PHE A 692 19.40 22.44 -7.34
CA PHE A 692 20.51 22.16 -6.44
C PHE A 692 21.79 22.00 -7.24
N ILE A 693 22.85 22.65 -6.78
CA ILE A 693 24.18 22.62 -7.38
C ILE A 693 25.13 22.08 -6.32
N GLY A 694 25.77 20.96 -6.63
CA GLY A 694 26.88 20.46 -5.84
C GLY A 694 28.15 21.26 -6.13
N LEU A 695 28.96 21.45 -5.10
CA LEU A 695 30.18 22.26 -5.12
C LEU A 695 31.35 21.45 -4.57
N ARG A 696 32.49 21.55 -5.24
CA ARG A 696 33.81 21.39 -4.63
C ARG A 696 34.51 22.74 -4.66
N THR A 697 34.98 23.20 -3.49
CA THR A 697 35.71 24.47 -3.37
C THR A 697 37.11 24.36 -3.98
N ASP A 698 37.84 25.47 -3.96
CA ASP A 698 39.13 25.65 -4.61
C ASP A 698 40.17 24.51 -4.40
N THR A 699 41.20 24.54 -5.24
CA THR A 699 42.26 23.52 -5.26
C THR A 699 43.07 23.39 -3.97
N GLY A 700 42.95 24.34 -3.04
CA GLY A 700 43.62 24.31 -1.74
C GLY A 700 42.90 23.44 -0.72
N ASN A 701 41.58 23.52 -0.64
CA ASN A 701 40.80 22.89 0.43
C ASN A 701 39.85 21.79 -0.04
N GLN A 702 39.38 21.82 -1.30
CA GLN A 702 38.45 20.87 -1.91
C GLN A 702 37.26 20.49 -1.01
N LYS A 703 36.71 21.46 -0.27
CA LYS A 703 35.53 21.24 0.58
C LYS A 703 34.34 20.95 -0.28
N ARG A 704 33.42 20.15 0.26
CA ARG A 704 32.15 19.84 -0.40
C ARG A 704 31.10 20.84 0.04
N GLY A 705 30.24 21.23 -0.87
CA GLY A 705 29.11 22.09 -0.56
C GLY A 705 27.93 21.84 -1.48
N VAL A 706 26.79 22.42 -1.10
CA VAL A 706 25.59 22.46 -1.90
C VAL A 706 25.05 23.87 -1.93
N ILE A 707 24.54 24.27 -3.09
CA ILE A 707 23.90 25.55 -3.37
C ILE A 707 22.49 25.26 -3.87
N ARG A 708 21.47 25.95 -3.37
CA ARG A 708 20.14 26.04 -3.97
C ARG A 708 19.98 27.43 -4.58
N ILE A 709 19.46 27.47 -5.80
CA ILE A 709 19.14 28.72 -6.49
C ILE A 709 17.78 29.21 -6.00
N ASP A 710 17.77 30.20 -5.12
CA ASP A 710 16.54 30.80 -4.58
C ASP A 710 15.91 31.81 -5.54
N GLY A 711 16.73 32.45 -6.38
CA GLY A 711 16.26 33.30 -7.47
C GLY A 711 17.40 33.83 -8.34
N ALA A 712 17.20 33.90 -9.65
CA ALA A 712 18.18 34.43 -10.59
C ALA A 712 17.49 35.26 -11.67
N VAL A 713 17.96 36.49 -11.90
CA VAL A 713 17.44 37.37 -12.95
C VAL A 713 18.52 37.51 -14.04
N SER A 714 18.16 37.30 -15.30
CA SER A 714 19.08 37.49 -16.43
C SER A 714 19.57 38.95 -16.50
N GLY A 715 20.89 39.15 -16.48
CA GLY A 715 21.54 40.44 -16.36
C GLY A 715 21.40 41.10 -14.99
N GLY A 716 20.82 40.41 -14.00
CA GLY A 716 20.48 40.92 -12.68
C GLY A 716 21.07 40.10 -11.53
N ASN A 717 20.48 40.23 -10.35
CA ASN A 717 21.01 39.60 -9.13
C ASN A 717 20.70 38.09 -9.09
N LEU A 718 21.59 37.37 -8.40
CA LEU A 718 21.45 35.95 -8.05
C LEU A 718 21.33 35.83 -6.53
N THR A 719 20.26 35.22 -6.04
CA THR A 719 20.09 34.83 -4.62
C THR A 719 20.24 33.33 -4.49
N ILE A 720 21.11 32.91 -3.57
CA ILE A 720 21.37 31.49 -3.29
C ILE A 720 21.25 31.20 -1.79
N ALA A 721 20.89 29.96 -1.46
CA ALA A 721 21.12 29.35 -0.16
C ALA A 721 22.21 28.30 -0.29
N TYR A 722 23.14 28.21 0.67
CA TYR A 722 24.28 27.30 0.57
C TYR A 722 24.74 26.73 1.90
N ARG A 723 25.35 25.55 1.82
CA ARG A 723 26.01 24.85 2.93
C ARG A 723 27.36 24.33 2.44
N VAL A 724 28.41 24.56 3.22
CA VAL A 724 29.75 24.00 2.99
C VAL A 724 30.15 23.17 4.19
N TYR A 725 30.73 22.00 3.91
CA TYR A 725 31.17 21.02 4.89
C TYR A 725 32.64 21.19 5.25
N ASN A 726 32.99 20.82 6.48
CA ASN A 726 34.37 20.74 6.95
C ASN A 726 35.15 19.60 6.29
#